data_AF-A0AAX6SAD4-F1
#
_entry.id   AF-A0AAX6SAD4-F1
#
_cell.length_a   1.000
_cell.length_b   1.000
_cell.length_c   1.000
_cell.angle_alpha   90.00
_cell.angle_beta   90.00
_cell.angle_gamma   90.00
#
_symmetry.space_group_name_H-M   'P 1'
#
loop_
_entity.id
_entity.type
_entity.pdbx_description
1 polymer ?
#
loop_
_entity_poly.entity_id
_entity_poly.type
_entity_poly.pdbx_seq_one_letter_code
_entity_poly.pdbx_strand_id
1 'polypeptide(L)'
;MPLTCLMYFEVDGCRGNVLSRYFSVSSPRLLKIGSGTDSGFQPGSGSMEHPHCAHWDPGQPILRLRIPGPRFGTMSIPNLLPQQLCSWIPQTQRDLAKSVLIGAPGGPAGYLRRASVAQLTQELGTTFFQQQQLPAAMADTFLEHLCLLDIDSEPVAARSTSIIATIGPASRSVERLKEMIKAGMDIARLNFSHGSHEYHAASIANIREAAESFASSPLIYRPVGIALDTKGPEIRTGILRGGPESEVEIVKGARVLVTVDSAFRTRGDADTVWVDYSNIARVVPVGGRIYIDDGLICLVVRKIGPEGLLTEVESGGVLGSRKGVNLPGAEVDLPSLSEQDAKDLRFGVEHGVDIIFASFVRKASDVAAVRAALGPEGQGIKIISKIENHEGVKKFDEILEVSDGIMVARGDLGIEIPAEKVFLAQKMMIGRCNLAGKPVVCATQMLESMITKPRPTRAETSDVANAVLDGADCIMLSGETAKGNFPVEAVKMQHAIAREAEAAVYHRQLFEELRRAAPLSRDPTEVTAIGAVEAAFKCCAAAIIVLTTSGRSAQLLSRYRPRAAVIAVTRSAQAARQIHLCRGVFPVLYREVPEAIWADDVDRRVQFGIESGADCPPPSPRKASWLPQRRGSGDCGDGLAAWLWLHQHHAGAEHLLSTRHPQVPPSPLGSLLSPLPRSLFEATSAMEPHSRVPLLLSAPCSP
;
A
#
# COMPACT_ATOMS: atom_id res chain seq x y z
N MET A 1 11.10 -13.78 30.70
CA MET A 1 10.90 -12.36 30.30
C MET A 1 10.32 -12.36 28.89
N PRO A 2 9.22 -11.66 28.56
CA PRO A 2 8.99 -11.28 27.18
C PRO A 2 9.75 -9.97 26.94
N LEU A 3 10.80 -10.04 26.12
CA LEU A 3 11.38 -8.88 25.46
C LEU A 3 10.37 -8.43 24.40
N THR A 4 9.49 -7.49 24.74
CA THR A 4 8.77 -6.72 23.72
C THR A 4 9.81 -5.78 23.09
N CYS A 5 10.47 -6.23 22.03
CA CYS A 5 11.40 -5.37 21.29
C CYS A 5 10.59 -4.41 20.42
N LEU A 6 10.49 -3.15 20.86
CA LEU A 6 10.09 -2.02 20.02
C LEU A 6 11.34 -1.53 19.29
N MET A 7 11.25 -1.39 17.97
CA MET A 7 12.35 -0.87 17.16
C MET A 7 11.95 0.38 16.40
N TYR A 8 12.92 1.27 16.25
CA TYR A 8 12.79 2.61 15.67
C TYR A 8 14.13 2.90 14.94
N PHE A 9 14.13 3.49 13.73
CA PHE A 9 15.35 3.72 12.88
C PHE A 9 15.63 5.18 12.35
N GLU A 10 16.88 5.71 12.36
CA GLU A 10 17.33 7.10 12.01
C GLU A 10 18.32 7.11 10.85
N VAL A 11 18.10 7.99 9.87
CA VAL A 11 19.12 8.43 8.92
C VAL A 11 18.95 9.91 8.61
N ASP A 12 20.04 10.68 8.79
CA ASP A 12 20.07 12.11 8.53
C ASP A 12 20.35 12.40 7.04
N GLY A 13 19.51 13.23 6.44
CA GLY A 13 19.44 13.49 5.00
C GLY A 13 20.43 14.51 4.46
N CYS A 14 21.42 14.95 5.23
CA CYS A 14 22.40 15.93 4.78
C CYS A 14 23.80 15.66 5.36
N ARG A 15 24.72 15.29 4.47
CA ARG A 15 26.16 15.00 4.66
C ARG A 15 26.42 13.57 5.15
N GLY A 16 26.85 12.72 4.21
CA GLY A 16 27.20 11.31 4.42
C GLY A 16 28.41 11.08 5.33
N ASN A 17 28.28 11.41 6.61
CA ASN A 17 29.18 10.97 7.67
C ASN A 17 28.43 10.01 8.60
N VAL A 18 28.74 8.72 8.48
CA VAL A 18 28.32 7.70 9.46
C VAL A 18 29.16 7.89 10.72
N LEU A 19 28.61 8.55 11.73
CA LEU A 19 29.20 8.64 13.07
C LEU A 19 28.63 7.50 13.93
N SER A 20 29.26 6.34 13.90
CA SER A 20 29.01 5.29 14.90
C SER A 20 29.68 5.68 16.21
N ARG A 21 28.93 6.19 17.19
CA ARG A 21 29.42 6.29 18.57
C ARG A 21 28.79 5.18 19.42
N TYR A 22 29.60 4.17 19.73
CA TYR A 22 29.32 3.23 20.81
C TYR A 22 29.61 3.93 22.15
N PHE A 23 28.60 4.15 22.99
CA PHE A 23 28.84 4.50 24.39
C PHE A 23 28.43 3.34 25.30
N SER A 24 29.45 2.70 25.86
CA SER A 24 29.33 1.88 27.08
C SER A 24 29.09 2.82 28.25
N VAL A 25 27.97 2.68 28.95
CA VAL A 25 27.71 3.43 30.18
C VAL A 25 28.23 2.59 31.36
N SER A 26 29.44 2.89 31.81
CA SER A 26 29.88 2.65 33.18
C SER A 26 29.73 3.97 33.97
N SER A 27 29.04 3.90 35.12
CA SER A 27 28.69 5.01 36.00
C SER A 27 29.88 5.90 36.44
N PRO A 28 29.64 7.16 36.83
CA PRO A 28 30.66 8.20 36.88
C PRO A 28 31.48 8.15 38.17
N ARG A 29 32.80 8.26 38.05
CA ARG A 29 33.65 8.83 39.10
C ARG A 29 34.50 9.93 38.51
N LEU A 30 34.36 11.12 39.08
CA LEU A 30 35.23 12.26 38.93
C LEU A 30 36.71 11.88 39.03
N LEU A 31 37.51 12.32 38.04
CA LEU A 31 38.89 12.74 38.25
C LEU A 31 39.34 13.64 37.08
N LYS A 32 39.55 14.92 37.41
CA LYS A 32 40.20 15.95 36.59
C LYS A 32 41.71 15.67 36.54
N ILE A 33 42.27 15.41 35.36
CA ILE A 33 43.67 15.64 34.93
C ILE A 33 43.59 15.61 33.38
N GLY A 34 44.16 16.45 32.52
CA GLY A 34 45.16 17.50 32.53
C GLY A 34 45.64 17.60 31.06
N SER A 35 45.87 18.81 30.56
CA SER A 35 46.33 19.15 29.21
C SER A 35 47.64 18.45 28.81
N GLY A 36 47.78 18.04 27.55
CA GLY A 36 49.05 17.59 26.96
C GLY A 36 49.01 17.59 25.43
N THR A 37 49.91 18.37 24.84
CA THR A 37 50.12 18.61 23.41
C THR A 37 51.05 17.57 22.76
N ASP A 38 51.01 17.57 21.42
CA ASP A 38 52.11 17.33 20.47
C ASP A 38 52.39 15.97 19.80
N SER A 39 52.69 16.14 18.49
CA SER A 39 53.38 15.30 17.49
C SER A 39 52.58 14.11 16.91
N GLY A 40 52.38 13.92 15.60
CA GLY A 40 53.02 14.44 14.39
C GLY A 40 53.78 13.31 13.70
N PHE A 41 53.29 12.76 12.57
CA PHE A 41 54.10 12.13 11.51
C PHE A 41 53.26 11.84 10.24
N GLN A 42 53.87 12.09 9.08
CA GLN A 42 53.32 12.16 7.72
C GLN A 42 53.42 10.83 6.92
N PRO A 43 52.82 10.74 5.71
CA PRO A 43 52.45 9.49 5.03
C PRO A 43 53.46 8.98 4.00
N GLY A 44 53.40 7.67 3.70
CA GLY A 44 54.19 7.01 2.65
C GLY A 44 53.31 6.51 1.50
N SER A 45 53.60 7.04 0.31
CA SER A 45 53.08 6.69 -1.02
C SER A 45 53.60 5.34 -1.54
N GLY A 46 52.81 4.62 -2.33
CA GLY A 46 53.27 3.47 -3.12
C GLY A 46 52.23 3.02 -4.15
N SER A 47 52.48 3.39 -5.41
CA SER A 47 51.75 3.09 -6.64
C SER A 47 52.12 1.73 -7.26
N MET A 48 51.41 1.38 -8.36
CA MET A 48 51.62 0.31 -9.36
C MET A 48 51.02 -1.06 -9.02
N GLU A 49 50.44 -1.84 -9.94
CA GLU A 49 49.96 -1.73 -11.32
C GLU A 49 49.23 -3.08 -11.59
N HIS A 50 48.17 -3.07 -12.40
CA HIS A 50 47.57 -4.29 -12.96
C HIS A 50 48.41 -4.81 -14.13
N PRO A 51 48.32 -6.12 -14.47
CA PRO A 51 47.60 -6.42 -15.72
C PRO A 51 46.82 -7.75 -15.77
N HIS A 52 45.73 -7.68 -16.54
CA HIS A 52 45.18 -8.61 -17.55
C HIS A 52 44.83 -10.09 -17.28
N CYS A 53 43.53 -10.34 -17.51
CA CYS A 53 42.82 -11.47 -18.14
C CYS A 53 43.57 -12.63 -18.81
N ALA A 54 43.07 -13.86 -18.62
CA ALA A 54 42.80 -14.85 -19.68
C ALA A 54 41.90 -16.02 -19.20
N HIS A 55 41.27 -16.68 -20.18
CA HIS A 55 40.08 -17.54 -20.20
C HIS A 55 40.18 -19.00 -19.69
N TRP A 56 38.97 -19.60 -19.48
CA TRP A 56 38.45 -20.98 -19.69
C TRP A 56 39.45 -22.15 -19.98
N ASP A 57 39.25 -23.40 -19.55
CA ASP A 57 38.08 -24.27 -19.79
C ASP A 57 38.15 -25.59 -18.93
N PRO A 58 37.27 -26.62 -19.03
CA PRO A 58 36.74 -27.38 -17.90
C PRO A 58 37.20 -28.86 -17.89
N GLY A 59 37.03 -29.57 -16.78
CA GLY A 59 37.33 -31.01 -16.76
C GLY A 59 37.33 -31.63 -15.37
N GLN A 60 36.14 -32.00 -14.90
CA GLN A 60 35.95 -32.95 -13.80
C GLN A 60 36.31 -34.39 -14.29
N PRO A 61 36.74 -35.35 -13.42
CA PRO A 61 35.90 -35.82 -12.32
C PRO A 61 36.58 -36.17 -10.98
N ILE A 62 35.68 -36.28 -10.01
CA ILE A 62 35.80 -36.54 -8.58
C ILE A 62 36.48 -37.89 -8.27
N LEU A 63 37.42 -37.90 -7.32
CA LEU A 63 37.60 -39.02 -6.39
C LEU A 63 38.20 -38.57 -5.05
N ARG A 64 37.42 -38.80 -3.98
CA ARG A 64 37.74 -38.56 -2.58
C ARG A 64 38.89 -39.46 -2.10
N LEU A 65 39.79 -38.95 -1.23
CA LEU A 65 40.24 -39.65 -0.02
C LEU A 65 41.11 -38.78 0.92
N ARG A 66 40.58 -38.62 2.15
CA ARG A 66 41.17 -38.49 3.50
C ARG A 66 42.46 -37.67 3.80
N ILE A 67 42.29 -36.89 4.87
CA ILE A 67 43.18 -36.07 5.70
C ILE A 67 44.37 -36.86 6.30
N PRO A 68 45.54 -36.22 6.51
CA PRO A 68 46.05 -36.06 7.88
C PRO A 68 46.60 -34.65 8.20
N GLY A 69 46.35 -34.20 9.43
CA GLY A 69 46.95 -32.98 10.03
C GLY A 69 48.35 -33.20 10.64
N PRO A 70 48.82 -32.32 11.54
CA PRO A 70 50.02 -31.49 11.34
C PRO A 70 51.23 -31.86 12.21
N ARG A 71 52.40 -31.24 11.95
CA ARG A 71 53.52 -31.13 12.92
C ARG A 71 54.18 -29.75 12.94
N PHE A 72 54.48 -29.34 14.17
CA PHE A 72 55.03 -28.08 14.66
C PHE A 72 56.56 -27.92 14.47
N GLY A 73 57.02 -26.66 14.51
CA GLY A 73 58.41 -26.26 14.78
C GLY A 73 58.45 -24.89 15.50
N THR A 74 59.22 -24.81 16.58
CA THR A 74 59.21 -23.85 17.69
C THR A 74 60.34 -22.81 17.66
N MET A 75 60.16 -21.64 18.28
CA MET A 75 61.24 -20.83 18.88
C MET A 75 60.76 -20.00 20.09
N SER A 76 61.61 -19.85 21.11
CA SER A 76 61.32 -19.45 22.50
C SER A 76 62.19 -18.25 22.97
N ILE A 77 61.65 -17.37 23.85
CA ILE A 77 62.33 -16.29 24.60
C ILE A 77 61.64 -16.11 25.99
N PRO A 78 62.33 -15.72 27.09
CA PRO A 78 62.12 -16.29 28.43
C PRO A 78 61.23 -15.50 29.43
N ASN A 79 60.76 -16.25 30.43
CA ASN A 79 60.00 -15.85 31.62
C ASN A 79 60.78 -14.95 32.59
N LEU A 80 60.18 -13.82 33.00
CA LEU A 80 60.42 -13.16 34.30
C LEU A 80 59.15 -12.38 34.74
N LEU A 81 58.55 -12.87 35.84
CA LEU A 81 57.70 -12.19 36.85
C LEU A 81 56.30 -11.63 36.49
N PRO A 82 55.24 -12.25 37.07
CA PRO A 82 54.06 -11.50 37.53
C PRO A 82 53.75 -11.73 39.03
N GLN A 83 54.76 -11.73 39.91
CA GLN A 83 54.53 -11.82 41.37
C GLN A 83 54.51 -10.48 42.13
N GLN A 84 54.80 -9.34 41.48
CA GLN A 84 54.79 -8.02 42.15
C GLN A 84 53.65 -7.07 41.73
N LEU A 85 52.75 -7.48 40.82
CA LEU A 85 51.58 -6.66 40.43
C LEU A 85 50.26 -7.05 41.12
N CYS A 86 50.27 -8.08 41.96
CA CYS A 86 49.04 -8.65 42.55
C CYS A 86 48.62 -8.03 43.92
N SER A 87 49.32 -7.03 44.44
CA SER A 87 48.96 -6.38 45.71
C SER A 87 48.08 -5.13 45.57
N TRP A 88 47.84 -4.63 44.34
CA TRP A 88 47.10 -3.38 44.10
C TRP A 88 45.71 -3.58 43.48
N ILE A 89 45.29 -4.83 43.29
CA ILE A 89 44.01 -5.17 42.66
C ILE A 89 43.06 -5.76 43.72
N PRO A 90 41.87 -5.15 43.94
CA PRO A 90 40.85 -5.66 44.84
C PRO A 90 40.49 -7.12 44.54
N GLN A 91 40.20 -7.92 45.57
CA GLN A 91 39.87 -9.35 45.45
C GLN A 91 38.80 -9.60 44.37
N THR A 92 37.78 -8.73 44.32
CA THR A 92 36.68 -8.77 43.36
C THR A 92 37.11 -8.59 41.90
N GLN A 93 38.16 -7.81 41.62
CA GLN A 93 38.71 -7.67 40.27
C GLN A 93 39.63 -8.84 39.91
N ARG A 94 40.28 -9.48 40.89
CA ARG A 94 40.99 -10.75 40.68
C ARG A 94 40.04 -11.90 40.38
N ASP A 95 38.86 -11.91 40.99
CA ASP A 95 37.83 -12.93 40.74
C ASP A 95 37.13 -12.71 39.39
N LEU A 96 36.94 -11.45 38.98
CA LEU A 96 36.49 -11.10 37.63
C LEU A 96 37.54 -11.43 36.55
N ALA A 97 38.82 -11.20 36.82
CA ALA A 97 39.89 -11.58 35.89
C ALA A 97 40.03 -13.12 35.79
N LYS A 98 39.82 -13.85 36.89
CA LYS A 98 39.80 -15.32 36.89
C LYS A 98 38.59 -15.91 36.17
N SER A 99 37.42 -15.25 36.22
CA SER A 99 36.24 -15.70 35.47
C SER A 99 36.33 -15.41 33.97
N VAL A 100 37.20 -14.49 33.56
CA VAL A 100 37.42 -14.11 32.16
C VAL A 100 38.59 -14.87 31.49
N LEU A 101 39.58 -15.37 32.26
CA LEU A 101 40.84 -15.88 31.68
C LEU A 101 41.19 -17.37 31.90
N ILE A 102 40.34 -18.20 32.53
CA ILE A 102 40.63 -19.64 32.64
C ILE A 102 39.43 -20.46 32.16
N GLY A 103 39.51 -20.90 30.90
CA GLY A 103 38.67 -21.96 30.37
C GLY A 103 38.95 -23.27 31.10
N ALA A 104 38.01 -23.68 31.95
CA ALA A 104 38.02 -25.00 32.56
C ALA A 104 37.67 -26.08 31.51
N PRO A 105 38.38 -27.23 31.48
CA PRO A 105 38.10 -28.31 30.54
C PRO A 105 36.80 -29.00 30.97
N GLY A 106 35.71 -28.76 30.23
CA GLY A 106 34.42 -29.39 30.50
C GLY A 106 33.17 -28.67 30.02
N GLY A 107 33.27 -27.53 29.32
CA GLY A 107 32.11 -26.84 28.72
C GLY A 107 32.23 -26.77 27.19
N PRO A 108 31.17 -27.07 26.42
CA PRO A 108 31.22 -26.88 24.97
C PRO A 108 31.30 -25.38 24.68
N ALA A 109 32.38 -25.02 23.97
CA ALA A 109 32.61 -23.70 23.42
C ALA A 109 31.37 -23.16 22.71
N GLY A 110 31.01 -21.92 23.06
CA GLY A 110 29.89 -21.18 22.51
C GLY A 110 30.06 -20.90 21.02
N TYR A 111 29.52 -21.80 20.20
CA TYR A 111 28.65 -21.38 19.12
C TYR A 111 27.30 -21.02 19.76
N LEU A 112 26.74 -19.85 19.43
CA LEU A 112 25.32 -19.57 19.63
C LEU A 112 24.55 -20.72 18.96
N ARG A 113 24.13 -21.72 19.77
CA ARG A 113 23.23 -22.77 19.31
C ARG A 113 21.99 -22.06 18.78
N ARG A 114 21.61 -22.32 17.52
CA ARG A 114 20.22 -22.20 17.10
C ARG A 114 19.40 -22.95 18.15
N ALA A 115 18.64 -22.25 18.97
CA ALA A 115 17.67 -22.92 19.81
C ALA A 115 16.74 -23.67 18.86
N SER A 116 16.74 -25.00 18.93
CA SER A 116 15.80 -25.79 18.15
C SER A 116 14.38 -25.47 18.64
N VAL A 117 13.38 -25.59 17.78
CA VAL A 117 11.96 -25.43 18.16
C VAL A 117 11.67 -26.27 19.40
N ALA A 118 12.19 -27.50 19.48
CA ALA A 118 12.06 -28.37 20.65
C ALA A 118 12.57 -27.74 21.97
N GLN A 119 13.68 -27.01 21.96
CA GLN A 119 14.20 -26.34 23.17
C GLN A 119 13.34 -25.14 23.57
N LEU A 120 12.91 -24.34 22.61
CA LEU A 120 12.01 -23.21 22.84
C LEU A 120 10.65 -23.70 23.38
N THR A 121 10.08 -24.72 22.75
CA THR A 121 8.84 -25.39 23.18
C THR A 121 8.94 -25.97 24.60
N GLN A 122 10.12 -26.44 25.00
CA GLN A 122 10.36 -27.00 26.34
C GLN A 122 10.49 -25.92 27.42
N GLU A 123 11.00 -24.73 27.10
CA GLU A 123 11.20 -23.63 28.07
C GLU A 123 9.99 -22.71 28.26
N LEU A 124 9.12 -22.54 27.24
CA LEU A 124 7.99 -21.59 27.28
C LEU A 124 6.60 -22.25 27.22
N GLY A 125 6.55 -23.58 27.13
CA GLY A 125 5.31 -24.36 27.00
C GLY A 125 4.83 -24.49 25.56
N THR A 126 4.17 -25.61 25.25
CA THR A 126 3.73 -25.98 23.89
C THR A 126 2.72 -25.01 23.28
N THR A 127 1.91 -24.36 24.12
CA THR A 127 0.84 -23.45 23.69
C THR A 127 1.33 -22.05 23.29
N PHE A 128 2.55 -21.64 23.68
CA PHE A 128 3.05 -20.28 23.45
C PHE A 128 3.60 -20.07 22.03
N PHE A 129 4.12 -21.11 21.39
CA PHE A 129 4.75 -21.04 20.06
C PHE A 129 3.83 -21.35 18.88
N GLN A 130 2.60 -21.80 19.15
CA GLN A 130 1.65 -22.19 18.11
C GLN A 130 0.83 -21.02 17.57
N GLN A 131 1.01 -19.79 18.04
CA GLN A 131 0.24 -18.67 17.52
C GLN A 131 0.81 -18.20 16.18
N GLN A 132 -0.08 -17.78 15.27
CA GLN A 132 0.23 -17.13 14.00
C GLN A 132 1.09 -17.97 13.02
N GLN A 133 0.88 -19.29 12.96
CA GLN A 133 1.55 -20.17 12.00
C GLN A 133 3.09 -20.11 12.12
N LEU A 134 3.65 -19.83 13.31
CA LEU A 134 5.10 -19.71 13.52
C LEU A 134 5.89 -20.96 13.10
N PRO A 135 5.43 -22.21 13.39
CA PRO A 135 6.10 -23.40 12.87
C PRO A 135 6.18 -23.42 11.35
N ALA A 136 5.07 -23.12 10.66
CA ALA A 136 5.03 -23.01 9.20
C ALA A 136 5.91 -21.88 8.66
N ALA A 137 6.00 -20.74 9.37
CA ALA A 137 6.83 -19.60 8.97
C ALA A 137 8.34 -19.91 9.03
N MET A 138 8.76 -20.86 9.87
CA MET A 138 10.15 -21.29 10.01
C MET A 138 10.57 -22.40 9.03
N ALA A 139 9.65 -22.91 8.22
CA ALA A 139 9.93 -23.96 7.23
C ALA A 139 11.04 -23.56 6.25
N ASP A 140 11.77 -24.58 5.75
CA ASP A 140 12.89 -24.35 4.83
C ASP A 140 12.47 -24.29 3.37
N THR A 141 11.28 -24.77 3.04
CA THR A 141 10.71 -24.71 1.69
C THR A 141 9.26 -24.26 1.75
N PHE A 142 8.75 -23.72 0.63
CA PHE A 142 7.34 -23.38 0.53
C PHE A 142 6.43 -24.60 0.67
N LEU A 143 6.84 -25.77 0.15
CA LEU A 143 6.05 -27.00 0.28
C LEU A 143 5.93 -27.45 1.75
N GLU A 144 7.04 -27.43 2.50
CA GLU A 144 7.03 -27.73 3.93
C GLU A 144 6.21 -26.70 4.71
N HIS A 145 6.30 -25.40 4.36
CA HIS A 145 5.47 -24.36 4.93
C HIS A 145 3.98 -24.71 4.78
N LEU A 146 3.54 -25.13 3.58
CA LEU A 146 2.15 -25.55 3.35
C LEU A 146 1.76 -26.78 4.20
N CYS A 147 2.65 -27.75 4.36
CA CYS A 147 2.40 -28.94 5.19
C CYS A 147 2.27 -28.63 6.69
N LEU A 148 2.85 -27.53 7.15
CA LEU A 148 2.88 -27.12 8.56
C LEU A 148 1.77 -26.11 8.93
N LEU A 149 0.93 -25.69 7.98
CA LEU A 149 -0.23 -24.84 8.28
C LEU A 149 -1.19 -25.57 9.24
N ASP A 150 -1.56 -24.91 10.32
CA ASP A 150 -2.32 -25.48 11.42
C ASP A 150 -3.59 -24.67 11.68
N ILE A 151 -4.76 -25.31 11.64
CA ILE A 151 -6.05 -24.64 11.86
C ILE A 151 -6.30 -24.27 13.33
N ASP A 152 -5.57 -24.88 14.26
CA ASP A 152 -5.67 -24.60 15.70
C ASP A 152 -4.72 -23.47 16.13
N SER A 153 -3.85 -23.01 15.22
CA SER A 153 -2.97 -21.87 15.42
C SER A 153 -3.71 -20.54 15.24
N GLU A 154 -4.03 -19.85 16.33
CA GLU A 154 -4.73 -18.55 16.28
C GLU A 154 -3.86 -17.41 15.66
N PRO A 155 -4.40 -16.55 14.78
CA PRO A 155 -3.69 -15.39 14.23
C PRO A 155 -3.61 -14.23 15.22
N VAL A 156 -2.71 -13.27 14.98
CA VAL A 156 -2.64 -12.00 15.75
C VAL A 156 -3.98 -11.29 15.73
N ALA A 157 -4.29 -10.54 16.80
CA ALA A 157 -5.41 -9.60 16.82
C ALA A 157 -5.38 -8.60 15.66
N ALA A 158 -4.17 -8.30 15.18
CA ALA A 158 -3.91 -7.40 14.08
C ALA A 158 -4.42 -7.87 12.73
N ARG A 159 -4.94 -6.96 11.89
CA ARG A 159 -5.28 -7.23 10.48
C ARG A 159 -4.66 -6.18 9.57
N SER A 160 -3.69 -6.61 8.79
CA SER A 160 -2.83 -5.80 7.93
C SER A 160 -3.51 -5.37 6.63
N THR A 161 -4.34 -6.22 6.03
CA THR A 161 -4.98 -5.99 4.74
C THR A 161 -6.20 -5.12 4.91
N SER A 162 -6.26 -3.97 4.27
CA SER A 162 -7.38 -3.04 4.43
C SER A 162 -8.64 -3.51 3.71
N ILE A 163 -9.79 -3.15 4.26
CA ILE A 163 -11.12 -3.44 3.70
C ILE A 163 -11.71 -2.14 3.18
N ILE A 164 -11.98 -2.14 1.87
CA ILE A 164 -12.75 -1.10 1.19
C ILE A 164 -14.20 -1.59 1.11
N ALA A 165 -15.16 -0.79 1.58
CA ALA A 165 -16.58 -1.11 1.48
C ALA A 165 -17.33 -0.07 0.66
N THR A 166 -18.11 -0.53 -0.32
CA THR A 166 -18.97 0.35 -1.10
C THR A 166 -20.19 0.75 -0.28
N ILE A 167 -20.45 2.05 -0.19
CA ILE A 167 -21.58 2.62 0.55
C ILE A 167 -22.78 2.76 -0.36
N GLY A 168 -23.94 2.33 0.11
CA GLY A 168 -25.19 2.40 -0.63
C GLY A 168 -26.41 2.37 0.30
N PRO A 169 -27.62 2.10 -0.22
CA PRO A 169 -28.84 2.09 0.56
C PRO A 169 -28.80 1.24 1.84
N ALA A 170 -28.10 0.10 1.82
CA ALA A 170 -28.00 -0.80 2.97
C ALA A 170 -27.04 -0.33 4.08
N SER A 171 -26.13 0.60 3.76
CA SER A 171 -24.99 0.96 4.61
C SER A 171 -24.83 2.46 4.88
N ARG A 172 -25.63 3.33 4.24
CA ARG A 172 -25.47 4.80 4.32
C ARG A 172 -25.84 5.45 5.65
N SER A 173 -26.56 4.78 6.55
CA SER A 173 -26.96 5.39 7.83
C SER A 173 -25.77 5.47 8.78
N VAL A 174 -25.74 6.51 9.61
CA VAL A 174 -24.65 6.75 10.57
C VAL A 174 -24.48 5.56 11.52
N GLU A 175 -25.56 4.94 11.98
CA GLU A 175 -25.54 3.76 12.85
C GLU A 175 -24.90 2.55 12.17
N ARG A 176 -25.26 2.29 10.90
CA ARG A 176 -24.70 1.18 10.14
C ARG A 176 -23.23 1.42 9.83
N LEU A 177 -22.85 2.65 9.47
CA LEU A 177 -21.44 3.03 9.27
C LEU A 177 -20.62 2.83 10.54
N LYS A 178 -21.12 3.22 11.72
CA LYS A 178 -20.44 2.94 13.01
C LYS A 178 -20.21 1.45 13.23
N GLU A 179 -21.19 0.61 12.90
CA GLU A 179 -21.04 -0.85 13.00
C GLU A 179 -20.03 -1.40 11.99
N MET A 180 -19.99 -0.88 10.75
CA MET A 180 -19.02 -1.28 9.73
C MET A 180 -17.58 -0.86 10.08
N ILE A 181 -17.39 0.35 10.62
CA ILE A 181 -16.07 0.82 11.10
C ILE A 181 -15.58 -0.10 12.22
N LYS A 182 -16.44 -0.45 13.18
CA LYS A 182 -16.12 -1.42 14.24
C LYS A 182 -15.82 -2.82 13.70
N ALA A 183 -16.53 -3.24 12.65
CA ALA A 183 -16.30 -4.53 12.01
C ALA A 183 -14.97 -4.60 11.25
N GLY A 184 -14.39 -3.45 10.87
CA GLY A 184 -13.08 -3.37 10.23
C GLY A 184 -13.04 -2.67 8.87
N MET A 185 -14.05 -1.87 8.52
CA MET A 185 -14.01 -1.01 7.32
C MET A 185 -12.98 0.12 7.51
N ASP A 186 -12.07 0.28 6.55
CA ASP A 186 -11.01 1.30 6.59
C ASP A 186 -11.23 2.40 5.55
N ILE A 187 -11.81 2.06 4.39
CA ILE A 187 -12.08 2.99 3.30
C ILE A 187 -13.53 2.81 2.83
N ALA A 188 -14.28 3.91 2.77
CA ALA A 188 -15.62 3.97 2.21
C ALA A 188 -15.55 4.36 0.73
N ARG A 189 -16.03 3.47 -0.15
CA ARG A 189 -16.14 3.71 -1.59
C ARG A 189 -17.51 4.27 -1.96
N LEU A 190 -17.53 5.35 -2.73
CA LEU A 190 -18.72 5.95 -3.33
C LEU A 190 -18.70 5.68 -4.83
N ASN A 191 -19.69 4.93 -5.33
CA ASN A 191 -19.79 4.59 -6.75
C ASN A 191 -20.59 5.64 -7.51
N PHE A 192 -19.94 6.44 -8.36
CA PHE A 192 -20.57 7.52 -9.13
C PHE A 192 -21.24 7.06 -10.43
N SER A 193 -21.17 5.76 -10.78
CA SER A 193 -22.07 5.20 -11.82
C SER A 193 -23.55 5.30 -11.40
N HIS A 194 -23.83 5.54 -10.11
CA HIS A 194 -25.16 5.73 -9.55
C HIS A 194 -25.21 6.91 -8.56
N GLY A 195 -26.42 7.41 -8.29
CA GLY A 195 -26.63 8.49 -7.33
C GLY A 195 -26.31 9.87 -7.89
N SER A 196 -26.88 10.91 -7.26
CA SER A 196 -26.58 12.31 -7.56
C SER A 196 -25.50 12.87 -6.63
N HIS A 197 -24.98 14.06 -6.93
CA HIS A 197 -24.03 14.75 -6.04
C HIS A 197 -24.63 15.01 -4.66
N GLU A 198 -25.92 15.32 -4.55
CA GLU A 198 -26.60 15.51 -3.26
C GLU A 198 -26.65 14.22 -2.45
N TYR A 199 -26.89 13.09 -3.12
CA TYR A 199 -26.87 11.77 -2.49
C TYR A 199 -25.47 11.46 -1.93
N HIS A 200 -24.42 11.67 -2.72
CA HIS A 200 -23.05 11.40 -2.31
C HIS A 200 -22.55 12.38 -1.25
N ALA A 201 -22.95 13.65 -1.30
CA ALA A 201 -22.64 14.65 -0.26
C ALA A 201 -23.22 14.24 1.10
N ALA A 202 -24.46 13.75 1.12
CA ALA A 202 -25.08 13.21 2.34
C ALA A 202 -24.33 11.96 2.85
N SER A 203 -23.91 11.06 1.95
CA SER A 203 -23.09 9.90 2.34
C SER A 203 -21.73 10.32 2.93
N ILE A 204 -21.04 11.31 2.34
CA ILE A 204 -19.77 11.84 2.86
C ILE A 204 -19.95 12.42 4.26
N ALA A 205 -21.02 13.19 4.48
CA ALA A 205 -21.34 13.75 5.79
C ALA A 205 -21.57 12.63 6.83
N ASN A 206 -22.37 11.61 6.49
CA ASN A 206 -22.65 10.48 7.38
C ASN A 206 -21.39 9.67 7.72
N ILE A 207 -20.48 9.45 6.75
CA ILE A 207 -19.21 8.75 6.97
C ILE A 207 -18.34 9.52 7.96
N ARG A 208 -18.23 10.84 7.77
CA ARG A 208 -17.46 11.71 8.66
C ARG A 208 -18.06 11.74 10.07
N GLU A 209 -19.37 11.86 10.19
CA GLU A 209 -20.07 11.82 11.48
C GLU A 209 -19.84 10.48 12.20
N ALA A 210 -19.97 9.36 11.47
CA ALA A 210 -19.71 8.03 12.02
C ALA A 210 -18.27 7.89 12.51
N ALA A 211 -17.28 8.33 11.74
CA ALA A 211 -15.87 8.27 12.11
C ALA A 211 -15.55 9.17 13.32
N GLU A 212 -16.02 10.42 13.33
CA GLU A 212 -15.77 11.36 14.43
C GLU A 212 -16.51 10.98 15.72
N SER A 213 -17.55 10.14 15.66
CA SER A 213 -18.17 9.60 16.88
C SER A 213 -17.21 8.78 17.76
N PHE A 214 -16.11 8.29 17.18
CA PHE A 214 -15.03 7.57 17.89
C PHE A 214 -13.90 8.49 18.37
N ALA A 215 -13.93 9.78 18.03
CA ALA A 215 -12.84 10.71 18.34
C ALA A 215 -12.74 11.07 19.83
N SER A 216 -13.77 10.77 20.63
CA SER A 216 -13.78 10.98 22.09
C SER A 216 -12.71 10.14 22.81
N SER A 217 -12.25 9.05 22.20
CA SER A 217 -11.09 8.29 22.64
C SER A 217 -10.06 8.30 21.51
N PRO A 218 -9.03 9.16 21.58
CA PRO A 218 -7.97 9.22 20.56
C PRO A 218 -7.29 7.88 20.29
N LEU A 219 -7.27 6.98 21.29
CA LEU A 219 -6.70 5.63 21.21
C LEU A 219 -7.59 4.63 20.45
N ILE A 220 -8.90 4.91 20.35
CA ILE A 220 -9.89 4.07 19.66
C ILE A 220 -10.30 4.69 18.31
N TYR A 221 -10.01 5.98 18.10
CA TYR A 221 -10.30 6.66 16.84
C TYR A 221 -9.62 5.96 15.66
N ARG A 222 -10.43 5.60 14.67
CA ARG A 222 -9.96 5.04 13.41
C ARG A 222 -10.22 6.04 12.30
N PRO A 223 -9.18 6.59 11.67
CA PRO A 223 -9.34 7.33 10.43
C PRO A 223 -10.07 6.46 9.41
N VAL A 224 -11.01 7.02 8.63
CA VAL A 224 -11.70 6.30 7.56
C VAL A 224 -11.50 7.06 6.27
N GLY A 225 -10.88 6.44 5.27
CA GLY A 225 -10.68 7.06 3.96
C GLY A 225 -11.97 7.12 3.15
N ILE A 226 -12.10 8.13 2.31
CA ILE A 226 -13.22 8.24 1.36
C ILE A 226 -12.68 8.16 -0.06
N ALA A 227 -13.16 7.18 -0.82
CA ALA A 227 -12.80 6.95 -2.21
C ALA A 227 -13.98 7.26 -3.14
N LEU A 228 -13.74 8.10 -4.14
CA LEU A 228 -14.67 8.37 -5.24
C LEU A 228 -14.33 7.43 -6.40
N ASP A 229 -15.26 6.56 -6.79
CA ASP A 229 -15.13 5.70 -7.97
C ASP A 229 -15.89 6.31 -9.15
N THR A 230 -15.13 6.74 -10.16
CA THR A 230 -15.67 7.44 -11.34
C THR A 230 -16.56 6.53 -12.17
N LYS A 231 -17.52 7.10 -12.89
CA LYS A 231 -18.31 6.32 -13.84
C LYS A 231 -17.45 5.85 -15.02
N GLY A 232 -16.66 6.75 -15.60
CA GLY A 232 -15.81 6.46 -16.74
C GLY A 232 -16.57 6.26 -18.06
N PRO A 233 -15.84 5.94 -19.14
CA PRO A 233 -16.37 5.80 -20.50
C PRO A 233 -17.12 4.47 -20.72
N GLU A 234 -18.19 4.25 -19.98
CA GLU A 234 -19.09 3.11 -20.19
C GLU A 234 -19.90 3.26 -21.48
N ILE A 235 -20.07 2.16 -22.23
CA ILE A 235 -21.02 2.08 -23.33
C ILE A 235 -22.33 1.50 -22.79
N ARG A 236 -23.48 2.06 -23.17
CA ARG A 236 -24.79 1.62 -22.70
C ARG A 236 -25.82 1.45 -23.81
N THR A 237 -26.77 0.55 -23.57
CA THR A 237 -27.95 0.39 -24.42
C THR A 237 -28.98 1.50 -24.23
N GLY A 238 -29.90 1.60 -25.17
CA GLY A 238 -31.03 2.52 -25.12
C GLY A 238 -32.13 2.13 -24.14
N ILE A 239 -33.27 2.78 -24.26
CA ILE A 239 -34.51 2.42 -23.57
C ILE A 239 -35.32 1.50 -24.49
N LEU A 240 -35.83 0.41 -23.91
CA LEU A 240 -36.67 -0.55 -24.61
C LEU A 240 -38.07 0.00 -24.86
N ARG A 241 -38.73 -0.54 -25.89
CA ARG A 241 -40.13 -0.25 -26.22
C ARG A 241 -41.01 -0.68 -25.05
N GLY A 242 -41.80 0.26 -24.54
CA GLY A 242 -42.61 0.07 -23.33
C GLY A 242 -42.10 0.85 -22.11
N GLY A 243 -40.87 1.37 -22.18
CA GLY A 243 -40.29 2.28 -21.18
C GLY A 243 -39.07 1.70 -20.45
N PRO A 244 -38.53 2.45 -19.47
CA PRO A 244 -37.29 2.09 -18.77
C PRO A 244 -37.32 0.74 -18.04
N GLU A 245 -38.49 0.36 -17.51
CA GLU A 245 -38.71 -0.90 -16.77
C GLU A 245 -39.12 -2.06 -17.67
N SER A 246 -39.19 -1.84 -18.99
CA SER A 246 -39.49 -2.93 -19.93
C SER A 246 -38.28 -3.83 -20.10
N GLU A 247 -38.56 -5.10 -20.34
CA GLU A 247 -37.60 -6.16 -20.60
C GLU A 247 -37.99 -6.89 -21.88
N VAL A 248 -36.99 -7.41 -22.59
CA VAL A 248 -37.21 -8.19 -23.81
C VAL A 248 -36.32 -9.42 -23.81
N GLU A 249 -36.87 -10.55 -24.27
CA GLU A 249 -36.12 -11.79 -24.38
C GLU A 249 -35.30 -11.81 -25.69
N ILE A 250 -33.99 -11.98 -25.56
CA ILE A 250 -33.04 -12.16 -26.66
C ILE A 250 -32.78 -13.66 -26.81
N VAL A 251 -33.30 -14.25 -27.88
CA VAL A 251 -33.27 -15.70 -28.12
C VAL A 251 -31.98 -16.11 -28.85
N LYS A 252 -31.34 -17.19 -28.40
CA LYS A 252 -30.15 -17.75 -29.04
C LYS A 252 -30.40 -18.07 -30.53
N GLY A 253 -29.45 -17.69 -31.39
CA GLY A 253 -29.53 -17.86 -32.84
C GLY A 253 -30.38 -16.82 -33.57
N ALA A 254 -31.10 -15.95 -32.86
CA ALA A 254 -31.81 -14.84 -33.46
C ALA A 254 -30.83 -13.79 -34.04
N ARG A 255 -31.33 -12.96 -34.95
CA ARG A 255 -30.57 -11.84 -35.50
C ARG A 255 -30.97 -10.57 -34.79
N VAL A 256 -29.97 -9.81 -34.33
CA VAL A 256 -30.18 -8.53 -33.66
C VAL A 256 -29.38 -7.45 -34.38
N LEU A 257 -30.03 -6.34 -34.72
CA LEU A 257 -29.38 -5.15 -35.25
C LEU A 257 -28.91 -4.27 -34.08
N VAL A 258 -27.60 -4.10 -33.94
CA VAL A 258 -27.02 -3.11 -33.02
C VAL A 258 -26.80 -1.82 -33.79
N THR A 259 -27.49 -0.75 -33.41
CA THR A 259 -27.49 0.53 -34.13
C THR A 259 -27.10 1.71 -33.25
N VAL A 260 -26.66 2.79 -33.87
CA VAL A 260 -26.40 4.10 -33.22
C VAL A 260 -27.41 5.16 -33.65
N ASP A 261 -28.39 4.80 -34.50
CA ASP A 261 -29.43 5.72 -34.94
C ASP A 261 -30.30 6.15 -33.75
N SER A 262 -30.24 7.45 -33.44
CA SER A 262 -31.01 8.10 -32.38
C SER A 262 -32.51 7.81 -32.42
N ALA A 263 -33.07 7.46 -33.59
CA ALA A 263 -34.46 7.07 -33.74
C ALA A 263 -34.80 5.80 -32.93
N PHE A 264 -33.84 4.94 -32.64
CA PHE A 264 -34.03 3.70 -31.86
C PHE A 264 -33.65 3.86 -30.38
N ARG A 265 -33.16 5.03 -29.96
CA ARG A 265 -32.70 5.30 -28.59
C ARG A 265 -33.73 4.96 -27.51
N THR A 266 -35.02 5.09 -27.81
CA THR A 266 -36.13 4.79 -26.89
C THR A 266 -37.14 3.79 -27.45
N ARG A 267 -36.73 3.01 -28.46
CA ARG A 267 -37.59 2.05 -29.16
C ARG A 267 -36.90 0.70 -29.35
N GLY A 268 -35.95 0.36 -28.48
CA GLY A 268 -35.26 -0.92 -28.56
C GLY A 268 -36.20 -2.10 -28.33
N ASP A 269 -35.96 -3.22 -29.00
CA ASP A 269 -36.73 -4.45 -28.88
C ASP A 269 -35.83 -5.67 -29.18
N ALA A 270 -36.43 -6.85 -29.37
CA ALA A 270 -35.69 -8.10 -29.58
C ALA A 270 -34.88 -8.08 -30.88
N ASP A 271 -35.31 -7.29 -31.86
CA ASP A 271 -34.72 -7.26 -33.20
C ASP A 271 -33.70 -6.10 -33.34
N THR A 272 -33.88 -4.99 -32.61
CA THR A 272 -33.02 -3.81 -32.69
C THR A 272 -32.62 -3.25 -31.33
N VAL A 273 -31.31 -3.11 -31.10
CA VAL A 273 -30.73 -2.55 -29.89
C VAL A 273 -29.91 -1.30 -30.23
N TRP A 274 -30.27 -0.17 -29.63
CA TRP A 274 -29.47 1.06 -29.74
C TRP A 274 -28.34 1.09 -28.72
N VAL A 275 -27.18 1.61 -29.09
CA VAL A 275 -26.03 1.87 -28.20
C VAL A 275 -25.54 3.32 -28.33
N ASP A 276 -24.98 3.87 -27.25
CA ASP A 276 -24.53 5.26 -27.17
C ASP A 276 -23.11 5.52 -27.72
N TYR A 277 -22.44 4.49 -28.22
CA TYR A 277 -21.11 4.60 -28.83
C TYR A 277 -21.17 4.69 -30.35
N SER A 278 -21.15 5.92 -30.87
CA SER A 278 -21.29 6.22 -32.31
C SER A 278 -20.24 5.56 -33.20
N ASN A 279 -19.04 5.28 -32.67
CA ASN A 279 -17.93 4.70 -33.44
C ASN A 279 -17.89 3.17 -33.41
N ILE A 280 -18.89 2.50 -32.81
CA ILE A 280 -18.92 1.03 -32.65
C ILE A 280 -18.72 0.27 -33.97
N ALA A 281 -19.33 0.76 -35.07
CA ALA A 281 -19.25 0.10 -36.37
C ALA A 281 -17.86 0.13 -37.02
N ARG A 282 -16.96 1.01 -36.54
CA ARG A 282 -15.57 1.10 -37.04
C ARG A 282 -14.60 0.24 -36.23
N VAL A 283 -14.86 0.07 -34.93
CA VAL A 283 -13.90 -0.59 -34.03
C VAL A 283 -14.17 -2.07 -33.85
N VAL A 284 -15.42 -2.53 -34.05
CA VAL A 284 -15.77 -3.94 -33.92
C VAL A 284 -15.70 -4.63 -35.30
N PRO A 285 -14.79 -5.60 -35.51
CA PRO A 285 -14.70 -6.32 -36.78
C PRO A 285 -15.82 -7.36 -36.94
N VAL A 286 -16.02 -7.84 -38.17
CA VAL A 286 -16.84 -9.04 -38.42
C VAL A 286 -16.23 -10.23 -37.68
N GLY A 287 -17.06 -10.99 -36.96
CA GLY A 287 -16.64 -12.04 -36.03
C GLY A 287 -16.34 -11.54 -34.61
N GLY A 288 -16.30 -10.23 -34.38
CA GLY A 288 -16.18 -9.64 -33.06
C GLY A 288 -17.40 -9.94 -32.19
N ARG A 289 -17.19 -9.91 -30.87
CA ARG A 289 -18.24 -10.13 -29.86
C ARG A 289 -18.65 -8.81 -29.20
N ILE A 290 -19.94 -8.68 -28.94
CA ILE A 290 -20.54 -7.59 -28.18
C ILE A 290 -21.23 -8.24 -26.98
N TYR A 291 -20.77 -7.89 -25.80
CA TYR A 291 -21.34 -8.38 -24.55
C TYR A 291 -22.27 -7.32 -23.97
N ILE A 292 -23.44 -7.73 -23.50
CA ILE A 292 -24.45 -6.85 -22.91
C ILE A 292 -24.88 -7.41 -21.57
N ASP A 293 -25.12 -6.50 -20.61
CA ASP A 293 -25.61 -6.81 -19.26
C ASP A 293 -24.68 -7.74 -18.48
N ASP A 294 -23.53 -7.20 -18.05
CA ASP A 294 -22.49 -7.93 -17.32
C ASP A 294 -21.99 -9.19 -18.04
N GLY A 295 -22.04 -9.17 -19.38
CA GLY A 295 -21.60 -10.28 -20.23
C GLY A 295 -22.57 -11.46 -20.32
N LEU A 296 -23.78 -11.35 -19.79
CA LEU A 296 -24.79 -12.40 -19.84
C LEU A 296 -25.31 -12.65 -21.27
N ILE A 297 -25.48 -11.58 -22.04
CA ILE A 297 -25.89 -11.64 -23.44
C ILE A 297 -24.64 -11.46 -24.31
N CYS A 298 -24.45 -12.35 -25.29
CA CYS A 298 -23.34 -12.29 -26.22
C CYS A 298 -23.87 -12.28 -27.66
N LEU A 299 -23.52 -11.22 -28.39
CA LEU A 299 -23.83 -11.05 -29.80
C LEU A 299 -22.55 -11.17 -30.63
N VAL A 300 -22.59 -11.92 -31.72
CA VAL A 300 -21.46 -12.05 -32.66
C VAL A 300 -21.77 -11.26 -33.91
N VAL A 301 -20.88 -10.34 -34.29
CA VAL A 301 -21.03 -9.51 -35.49
C VAL A 301 -20.91 -10.38 -36.74
N ARG A 302 -21.97 -10.45 -37.54
CA ARG A 302 -22.00 -11.20 -38.81
C ARG A 302 -21.77 -10.30 -40.02
N LYS A 303 -22.31 -9.08 -39.98
CA LYS A 303 -22.20 -8.11 -41.07
C LYS A 303 -22.21 -6.69 -40.52
N ILE A 304 -21.35 -5.84 -41.08
CA ILE A 304 -21.34 -4.40 -40.82
C ILE A 304 -22.08 -3.73 -42.00
N GLY A 305 -23.09 -2.93 -41.69
CA GLY A 305 -23.92 -2.24 -42.68
C GLY A 305 -24.11 -0.75 -42.35
N PRO A 306 -24.77 0.01 -43.24
CA PRO A 306 -25.02 1.44 -43.02
C PRO A 306 -25.97 1.69 -41.84
N GLU A 307 -26.85 0.74 -41.52
CA GLU A 307 -27.81 0.83 -40.40
C GLU A 307 -27.21 0.41 -39.05
N GLY A 308 -26.01 -0.19 -39.04
CA GLY A 308 -25.34 -0.70 -37.85
C GLY A 308 -24.72 -2.08 -38.03
N LEU A 309 -24.59 -2.80 -36.93
CA LEU A 309 -24.01 -4.14 -36.87
C LEU A 309 -25.13 -5.18 -36.85
N LEU A 310 -25.22 -5.98 -37.91
CA LEU A 310 -26.08 -7.15 -37.91
C LEU A 310 -25.36 -8.29 -37.17
N THR A 311 -25.95 -8.71 -36.07
CA THR A 311 -25.38 -9.71 -35.16
C THR A 311 -26.23 -10.96 -35.10
N GLU A 312 -25.63 -12.05 -34.61
CA GLU A 312 -26.31 -13.28 -34.24
C GLU A 312 -26.09 -13.54 -32.75
N VAL A 313 -27.15 -13.95 -32.06
CA VAL A 313 -27.10 -14.22 -30.61
C VAL A 313 -26.38 -15.54 -30.34
N GLU A 314 -25.19 -15.47 -29.75
CA GLU A 314 -24.42 -16.64 -29.28
C GLU A 314 -24.95 -17.12 -27.92
N SER A 315 -25.18 -16.18 -27.00
CA SER A 315 -25.81 -16.39 -25.69
C SER A 315 -26.98 -15.42 -25.52
N GLY A 316 -28.18 -15.97 -25.32
CA GLY A 316 -29.40 -15.21 -25.10
C GLY A 316 -29.65 -14.86 -23.64
N GLY A 317 -30.71 -14.11 -23.37
CA GLY A 317 -31.07 -13.67 -22.02
C GLY A 317 -32.15 -12.59 -22.04
N VAL A 318 -32.49 -12.09 -20.86
CA VAL A 318 -33.42 -10.98 -20.72
C VAL A 318 -32.64 -9.67 -20.79
N LEU A 319 -32.90 -8.87 -21.82
CA LEU A 319 -32.33 -7.54 -21.97
C LEU A 319 -33.25 -6.51 -21.30
N GLY A 320 -32.68 -5.68 -20.43
CA GLY A 320 -33.34 -4.48 -19.90
C GLY A 320 -32.87 -3.19 -20.58
N SER A 321 -33.35 -2.04 -20.09
CA SER A 321 -32.89 -0.73 -20.56
C SER A 321 -31.56 -0.30 -19.93
N ARG A 322 -30.75 0.48 -20.66
CA ARG A 322 -29.50 1.13 -20.17
C ARG A 322 -28.45 0.16 -19.61
N LYS A 323 -28.39 -1.06 -20.15
CA LYS A 323 -27.42 -2.08 -19.76
C LYS A 323 -26.03 -1.75 -20.31
N GLY A 324 -24.99 -2.14 -19.58
CA GLY A 324 -23.60 -1.96 -20.00
C GLY A 324 -23.29 -2.81 -21.24
N VAL A 325 -22.41 -2.29 -22.09
CA VAL A 325 -21.92 -2.95 -23.30
C VAL A 325 -20.40 -3.01 -23.26
N ASN A 326 -19.84 -4.19 -23.46
CA ASN A 326 -18.41 -4.45 -23.49
C ASN A 326 -18.00 -4.96 -24.87
N LEU A 327 -16.82 -4.55 -25.35
CA LEU A 327 -16.35 -4.82 -26.71
C LEU A 327 -14.96 -5.46 -26.69
N PRO A 328 -14.83 -6.73 -26.23
CA PRO A 328 -13.54 -7.38 -26.04
C PRO A 328 -12.70 -7.39 -27.32
N GLY A 329 -11.47 -6.90 -27.21
CA GLY A 329 -10.52 -6.86 -28.31
C GLY A 329 -10.73 -5.73 -29.32
N ALA A 330 -11.73 -4.86 -29.13
CA ALA A 330 -11.85 -3.62 -29.87
C ALA A 330 -11.08 -2.49 -29.17
N GLU A 331 -10.38 -1.66 -29.94
CA GLU A 331 -9.82 -0.41 -29.44
C GLU A 331 -10.94 0.64 -29.36
N VAL A 332 -11.55 0.75 -28.19
CA VAL A 332 -12.57 1.78 -27.93
C VAL A 332 -11.89 3.14 -27.87
N ASP A 333 -12.35 4.14 -28.63
CA ASP A 333 -11.73 5.46 -28.72
C ASP A 333 -12.47 6.55 -27.92
N LEU A 334 -13.30 6.14 -26.97
CA LEU A 334 -13.94 7.06 -26.02
C LEU A 334 -12.89 7.86 -25.23
N PRO A 335 -13.16 9.15 -24.93
CA PRO A 335 -12.27 9.93 -24.07
C PRO A 335 -12.16 9.27 -22.69
N SER A 336 -10.99 9.37 -22.08
CA SER A 336 -10.74 8.79 -20.74
C SER A 336 -11.53 9.47 -19.63
N LEU A 337 -11.98 10.70 -19.86
CA LEU A 337 -12.83 11.47 -18.98
C LEU A 337 -14.00 12.04 -19.77
N SER A 338 -15.21 11.74 -19.34
CA SER A 338 -16.39 12.45 -19.80
C SER A 338 -16.53 13.82 -19.12
N GLU A 339 -17.39 14.69 -19.66
CA GLU A 339 -17.74 15.94 -18.97
C GLU A 339 -18.37 15.71 -17.60
N GLN A 340 -19.08 14.58 -17.43
CA GLN A 340 -19.65 14.18 -16.15
C GLN A 340 -18.54 13.79 -15.17
N ASP A 341 -17.57 12.97 -15.60
CA ASP A 341 -16.43 12.60 -14.74
C ASP A 341 -15.66 13.86 -14.29
N ALA A 342 -15.47 14.84 -15.17
CA ALA A 342 -14.83 16.10 -14.80
C ALA A 342 -15.63 16.90 -13.73
N LYS A 343 -16.97 16.83 -13.75
CA LYS A 343 -17.82 17.42 -12.70
C LYS A 343 -17.73 16.62 -11.41
N ASP A 344 -17.71 15.29 -11.50
CA ASP A 344 -17.61 14.38 -10.35
C ASP A 344 -16.25 14.53 -9.63
N LEU A 345 -15.16 14.68 -10.39
CA LEU A 345 -13.83 14.92 -9.85
C LEU A 345 -13.75 16.27 -9.12
N ARG A 346 -14.32 17.34 -9.69
CA ARG A 346 -14.42 18.65 -9.02
C ARG A 346 -15.23 18.56 -7.73
N PHE A 347 -16.38 17.90 -7.77
CA PHE A 347 -17.17 17.61 -6.58
C PHE A 347 -16.35 16.88 -5.50
N GLY A 348 -15.54 15.89 -5.90
CA GLY A 348 -14.64 15.16 -5.01
C GLY A 348 -13.60 16.06 -4.34
N VAL A 349 -13.00 16.99 -5.10
CA VAL A 349 -12.05 17.99 -4.57
C VAL A 349 -12.75 18.92 -3.57
N GLU A 350 -13.91 19.48 -3.93
CA GLU A 350 -14.70 20.36 -3.06
C GLU A 350 -15.09 19.69 -1.74
N HIS A 351 -15.40 18.39 -1.79
CA HIS A 351 -15.76 17.61 -0.61
C HIS A 351 -14.55 17.01 0.11
N GLY A 352 -13.32 17.17 -0.40
CA GLY A 352 -12.09 16.67 0.21
C GLY A 352 -12.07 15.15 0.34
N VAL A 353 -12.38 14.42 -0.75
CA VAL A 353 -12.16 12.97 -0.83
C VAL A 353 -10.67 12.64 -0.80
N ASP A 354 -10.32 11.44 -0.37
CA ASP A 354 -8.91 11.07 -0.17
C ASP A 354 -8.32 10.37 -1.38
N ILE A 355 -9.16 9.65 -2.13
CA ILE A 355 -8.77 8.71 -3.19
C ILE A 355 -9.75 8.79 -4.36
N ILE A 356 -9.25 8.73 -5.60
CA ILE A 356 -10.02 8.50 -6.82
C ILE A 356 -9.75 7.08 -7.32
N PHE A 357 -10.79 6.29 -7.52
CA PHE A 357 -10.73 5.07 -8.33
C PHE A 357 -11.15 5.43 -9.75
N ALA A 358 -10.17 5.52 -10.65
CA ALA A 358 -10.37 5.93 -12.03
C ALA A 358 -10.71 4.72 -12.90
N SER A 359 -11.90 4.74 -13.51
CA SER A 359 -12.45 3.65 -14.31
C SER A 359 -11.90 3.63 -15.74
N PHE A 360 -11.81 2.43 -16.31
CA PHE A 360 -11.42 2.08 -17.67
C PHE A 360 -10.09 2.71 -18.11
N VAL A 361 -9.11 2.75 -17.20
CA VAL A 361 -7.78 3.28 -17.52
C VAL A 361 -7.09 2.32 -18.50
N ARG A 362 -6.73 2.84 -19.67
CA ARG A 362 -6.12 2.06 -20.76
C ARG A 362 -4.65 2.36 -20.97
N LYS A 363 -4.21 3.57 -20.60
CA LYS A 363 -2.87 4.11 -20.90
C LYS A 363 -2.48 5.20 -19.91
N ALA A 364 -1.20 5.52 -19.84
CA ALA A 364 -0.66 6.52 -18.91
C ALA A 364 -1.31 7.92 -19.07
N SER A 365 -1.65 8.32 -20.31
CA SER A 365 -2.31 9.61 -20.57
C SER A 365 -3.68 9.75 -19.91
N ASP A 366 -4.38 8.64 -19.69
CA ASP A 366 -5.70 8.65 -19.04
C ASP A 366 -5.56 9.06 -17.57
N VAL A 367 -4.52 8.55 -16.90
CA VAL A 367 -4.18 8.92 -15.51
C VAL A 367 -3.75 10.38 -15.43
N ALA A 368 -2.96 10.84 -16.40
CA ALA A 368 -2.57 12.25 -16.49
C ALA A 368 -3.78 13.18 -16.67
N ALA A 369 -4.78 12.76 -17.45
CA ALA A 369 -6.02 13.51 -17.61
C ALA A 369 -6.81 13.62 -16.28
N VAL A 370 -6.92 12.52 -15.52
CA VAL A 370 -7.54 12.53 -14.16
C VAL A 370 -6.77 13.49 -13.25
N ARG A 371 -5.44 13.40 -13.23
CA ARG A 371 -4.60 14.30 -12.42
C ARG A 371 -4.79 15.77 -12.79
N ALA A 372 -4.86 16.08 -14.09
CA ALA A 372 -5.10 17.44 -14.56
C ALA A 372 -6.50 17.95 -14.19
N ALA A 373 -7.53 17.10 -14.26
CA ALA A 373 -8.91 17.45 -13.91
C ALA A 373 -9.09 17.73 -12.40
N LEU A 374 -8.29 17.10 -11.53
CA LEU A 374 -8.26 17.39 -10.08
C LEU A 374 -7.65 18.77 -9.75
N GLY A 375 -6.82 19.32 -10.64
CA GLY A 375 -6.18 20.61 -10.46
C GLY A 375 -5.22 20.70 -9.25
N PRO A 376 -4.70 21.90 -8.95
CA PRO A 376 -3.76 22.13 -7.85
C PRO A 376 -4.34 21.81 -6.47
N GLU A 377 -5.64 22.07 -6.26
CA GLU A 377 -6.34 21.81 -5.00
C GLU A 377 -6.46 20.30 -4.71
N GLY A 378 -6.61 19.49 -5.76
CA GLY A 378 -6.69 18.04 -5.67
C GLY A 378 -5.34 17.32 -5.74
N GLN A 379 -4.20 18.03 -5.71
CA GLN A 379 -2.86 17.41 -5.88
C GLN A 379 -2.55 16.31 -4.85
N GLY A 380 -3.10 16.45 -3.64
CA GLY A 380 -2.90 15.50 -2.55
C GLY A 380 -3.73 14.22 -2.67
N ILE A 381 -4.74 14.18 -3.54
CA ILE A 381 -5.65 13.04 -3.71
C ILE A 381 -4.94 11.91 -4.46
N LYS A 382 -5.08 10.68 -3.96
CA LYS A 382 -4.46 9.49 -4.59
C LYS A 382 -5.27 9.01 -5.78
N ILE A 383 -4.61 8.66 -6.89
CA ILE A 383 -5.27 8.08 -8.06
C ILE A 383 -4.93 6.59 -8.14
N ILE A 384 -5.96 5.75 -7.97
CA ILE A 384 -5.89 4.32 -8.16
C ILE A 384 -6.52 4.00 -9.52
N SER A 385 -5.73 3.47 -10.44
CA SER A 385 -6.22 3.11 -11.77
C SER A 385 -6.88 1.74 -11.75
N LYS A 386 -8.13 1.68 -12.18
CA LYS A 386 -8.86 0.42 -12.35
C LYS A 386 -8.46 -0.19 -13.69
N ILE A 387 -7.87 -1.38 -13.63
CA ILE A 387 -7.52 -2.16 -14.80
C ILE A 387 -8.65 -3.16 -15.04
N GLU A 388 -9.43 -2.88 -16.07
CA GLU A 388 -10.67 -3.60 -16.36
C GLU A 388 -10.90 -3.92 -17.83
N ASN A 389 -9.90 -3.71 -18.68
CA ASN A 389 -9.93 -4.10 -20.07
C ASN A 389 -8.59 -4.65 -20.56
N HIS A 390 -8.59 -5.25 -21.75
CA HIS A 390 -7.40 -5.88 -22.31
C HIS A 390 -6.27 -4.87 -22.57
N GLU A 391 -6.58 -3.66 -23.04
CA GLU A 391 -5.57 -2.62 -23.31
C GLU A 391 -4.82 -2.20 -22.04
N GLY A 392 -5.55 -1.97 -20.93
CA GLY A 392 -4.98 -1.65 -19.63
C GLY A 392 -4.07 -2.77 -19.09
N VAL A 393 -4.41 -4.04 -19.33
CA VAL A 393 -3.52 -5.17 -18.99
C VAL A 393 -2.25 -5.17 -19.84
N LYS A 394 -2.34 -4.82 -21.14
CA LYS A 394 -1.18 -4.77 -22.04
C LYS A 394 -0.25 -3.60 -21.74
N LYS A 395 -0.81 -2.45 -21.38
CA LYS A 395 -0.09 -1.21 -21.03
C LYS A 395 0.10 -1.04 -19.53
N PHE A 396 0.06 -2.13 -18.78
CA PHE A 396 0.04 -2.09 -17.33
C PHE A 396 1.24 -1.36 -16.73
N ASP A 397 2.44 -1.54 -17.26
CA ASP A 397 3.66 -0.93 -16.70
C ASP A 397 3.67 0.60 -16.79
N GLU A 398 3.28 1.17 -17.93
CA GLU A 398 3.19 2.62 -18.09
C GLU A 398 2.09 3.24 -17.22
N ILE A 399 0.98 2.51 -17.01
CA ILE A 399 -0.09 2.95 -16.11
C ILE A 399 0.41 2.91 -14.66
N LEU A 400 0.98 1.77 -14.25
CA LEU A 400 1.53 1.59 -12.91
C LEU A 400 2.56 2.67 -12.56
N GLU A 401 3.40 3.09 -13.52
CA GLU A 401 4.40 4.13 -13.31
C GLU A 401 3.78 5.48 -12.90
N VAL A 402 2.69 5.89 -13.55
CA VAL A 402 2.07 7.21 -13.32
C VAL A 402 0.95 7.22 -12.28
N SER A 403 0.41 6.05 -11.90
CA SER A 403 -0.64 5.94 -10.88
C SER A 403 -0.07 5.93 -9.45
N ASP A 404 -0.87 6.30 -8.45
CA ASP A 404 -0.49 6.11 -7.05
C ASP A 404 -0.67 4.64 -6.61
N GLY A 405 -1.54 3.89 -7.28
CA GLY A 405 -1.79 2.47 -7.08
C GLY A 405 -2.74 1.91 -8.13
N ILE A 406 -3.10 0.64 -7.99
CA ILE A 406 -3.91 -0.12 -8.96
C ILE A 406 -5.10 -0.78 -8.30
N MET A 407 -6.21 -0.90 -9.02
CA MET A 407 -7.30 -1.80 -8.67
C MET A 407 -7.48 -2.84 -9.77
N VAL A 408 -7.45 -4.12 -9.39
CA VAL A 408 -7.84 -5.24 -10.23
C VAL A 408 -9.37 -5.32 -10.21
N ALA A 409 -10.02 -4.66 -11.16
CA ALA A 409 -11.47 -4.57 -11.26
C ALA A 409 -12.04 -5.76 -12.04
N ARG A 410 -12.23 -6.88 -11.33
CA ARG A 410 -12.48 -8.21 -11.93
C ARG A 410 -13.82 -8.36 -12.63
N GLY A 411 -14.80 -7.52 -12.32
CA GLY A 411 -16.13 -7.54 -12.94
C GLY A 411 -16.05 -7.33 -14.45
N ASP A 412 -15.77 -6.08 -14.85
CA ASP A 412 -15.57 -5.71 -16.25
C ASP A 412 -14.39 -6.47 -16.88
N LEU A 413 -13.29 -6.68 -16.14
CA LEU A 413 -12.15 -7.44 -16.67
C LEU A 413 -12.54 -8.86 -17.09
N GLY A 414 -13.40 -9.54 -16.33
CA GLY A 414 -13.87 -10.89 -16.65
C GLY A 414 -14.82 -10.98 -17.84
N ILE A 415 -15.27 -9.84 -18.35
CA ILE A 415 -16.03 -9.71 -19.60
C ILE A 415 -15.09 -9.35 -20.74
N GLU A 416 -14.15 -8.42 -20.51
CA GLU A 416 -13.18 -7.90 -21.49
C GLU A 416 -12.07 -8.88 -21.87
N ILE A 417 -11.73 -9.80 -20.97
CA ILE A 417 -10.87 -10.96 -21.26
C ILE A 417 -11.59 -12.25 -20.85
N PRO A 418 -11.23 -13.42 -21.42
CA PRO A 418 -11.82 -14.68 -21.00
C PRO A 418 -11.71 -14.87 -19.48
N ALA A 419 -12.82 -15.21 -18.83
CA ALA A 419 -12.92 -15.26 -17.36
C ALA A 419 -11.86 -16.19 -16.73
N GLU A 420 -11.51 -17.28 -17.40
CA GLU A 420 -10.47 -18.22 -16.96
C GLU A 420 -9.05 -17.61 -16.98
N LYS A 421 -8.85 -16.43 -17.56
CA LYS A 421 -7.56 -15.70 -17.58
C LYS A 421 -7.48 -14.59 -16.54
N VAL A 422 -8.59 -14.24 -15.88
CA VAL A 422 -8.62 -13.14 -14.89
C VAL A 422 -7.64 -13.37 -13.74
N PHE A 423 -7.52 -14.62 -13.27
CA PHE A 423 -6.58 -14.94 -12.20
C PHE A 423 -5.11 -14.71 -12.60
N LEU A 424 -4.76 -14.90 -13.89
CA LEU A 424 -3.42 -14.60 -14.40
C LEU A 424 -3.16 -13.10 -14.34
N ALA A 425 -4.14 -12.30 -14.78
CA ALA A 425 -4.05 -10.84 -14.75
C ALA A 425 -3.97 -10.31 -13.31
N GLN A 426 -4.78 -10.83 -12.38
CA GLN A 426 -4.75 -10.50 -10.96
C GLN A 426 -3.36 -10.73 -10.36
N LYS A 427 -2.82 -11.96 -10.48
CA LYS A 427 -1.51 -12.32 -9.91
C LYS A 427 -0.38 -11.48 -10.52
N MET A 428 -0.45 -11.24 -11.84
CA MET A 428 0.51 -10.39 -12.53
C MET A 428 0.50 -8.95 -12.00
N MET A 429 -0.67 -8.34 -11.89
CA MET A 429 -0.82 -6.95 -11.44
C MET A 429 -0.40 -6.79 -9.98
N ILE A 430 -0.82 -7.70 -9.10
CA ILE A 430 -0.42 -7.68 -7.69
C ILE A 430 1.09 -7.83 -7.55
N GLY A 431 1.70 -8.80 -8.23
CA GLY A 431 3.15 -9.01 -8.20
C GLY A 431 3.93 -7.76 -8.64
N ARG A 432 3.52 -7.12 -9.74
CA ARG A 432 4.17 -5.89 -10.23
C ARG A 432 3.97 -4.70 -9.30
N CYS A 433 2.80 -4.55 -8.68
CA CYS A 433 2.55 -3.50 -7.69
C CYS A 433 3.41 -3.68 -6.43
N ASN A 434 3.53 -4.92 -5.94
CA ASN A 434 4.40 -5.27 -4.81
C ASN A 434 5.86 -4.92 -5.10
N LEU A 435 6.35 -5.23 -6.30
CA LEU A 435 7.70 -4.86 -6.74
C LEU A 435 7.91 -3.34 -6.77
N ALA A 436 6.94 -2.60 -7.31
CA ALA A 436 6.96 -1.14 -7.38
C ALA A 436 6.73 -0.45 -6.02
N GLY A 437 6.24 -1.16 -5.01
CA GLY A 437 5.85 -0.58 -3.73
C GLY A 437 4.64 0.34 -3.80
N LYS A 438 3.73 0.09 -4.76
CA LYS A 438 2.48 0.83 -4.92
C LYS A 438 1.30 -0.03 -4.47
N PRO A 439 0.30 0.54 -3.77
CA PRO A 439 -0.92 -0.17 -3.37
C PRO A 439 -1.63 -0.89 -4.50
N VAL A 440 -2.10 -2.10 -4.22
CA VAL A 440 -2.98 -2.85 -5.12
C VAL A 440 -4.23 -3.35 -4.42
N VAL A 441 -5.38 -3.10 -5.04
CA VAL A 441 -6.71 -3.51 -4.57
C VAL A 441 -7.21 -4.69 -5.39
N CYS A 442 -7.64 -5.76 -4.73
CA CYS A 442 -8.43 -6.83 -5.36
C CYS A 442 -9.92 -6.55 -5.15
N ALA A 443 -10.69 -6.51 -6.24
CA ALA A 443 -12.07 -6.00 -6.21
C ALA A 443 -13.09 -6.90 -6.94
N THR A 444 -14.35 -6.71 -6.55
CA THR A 444 -15.57 -7.25 -7.17
C THR A 444 -15.83 -8.74 -6.90
N GLN A 445 -17.06 -9.06 -6.49
CA GLN A 445 -17.57 -10.42 -6.26
C GLN A 445 -16.76 -11.27 -5.29
N MET A 446 -16.07 -10.65 -4.33
CA MET A 446 -15.26 -11.40 -3.35
C MET A 446 -16.13 -12.23 -2.41
N LEU A 447 -17.28 -11.68 -1.98
CA LEU A 447 -18.25 -12.36 -1.11
C LEU A 447 -19.69 -12.23 -1.67
N GLU A 448 -19.85 -12.27 -2.99
CA GLU A 448 -21.10 -11.91 -3.70
C GLU A 448 -22.37 -12.58 -3.13
N SER A 449 -22.29 -13.87 -2.77
CA SER A 449 -23.44 -14.58 -2.21
C SER A 449 -23.94 -13.99 -0.88
N MET A 450 -23.10 -13.24 -0.16
CA MET A 450 -23.46 -12.57 1.08
C MET A 450 -24.39 -11.36 0.90
N ILE A 451 -24.67 -10.94 -0.34
CA ILE A 451 -25.75 -9.99 -0.63
C ILE A 451 -27.08 -10.54 -0.09
N THR A 452 -27.34 -11.83 -0.29
CA THR A 452 -28.63 -12.46 0.07
C THR A 452 -28.51 -13.49 1.18
N LYS A 453 -27.30 -14.00 1.47
CA LYS A 453 -27.08 -15.08 2.44
C LYS A 453 -26.20 -14.61 3.60
N PRO A 454 -26.40 -15.10 4.82
CA PRO A 454 -25.61 -14.68 5.98
C PRO A 454 -24.19 -15.31 6.04
N ARG A 455 -23.86 -16.24 5.12
CA ARG A 455 -22.56 -16.91 5.06
C ARG A 455 -22.09 -17.02 3.61
N PRO A 456 -20.77 -16.89 3.37
CA PRO A 456 -20.22 -17.01 2.03
C PRO A 456 -20.14 -18.47 1.58
N THR A 457 -19.93 -18.64 0.28
CA THR A 457 -19.53 -19.94 -0.29
C THR A 457 -18.07 -20.26 0.06
N ARG A 458 -17.66 -21.52 -0.14
CA ARG A 458 -16.25 -21.92 0.05
C ARG A 458 -15.33 -21.26 -0.97
N ALA A 459 -15.81 -21.06 -2.20
CA ALA A 459 -15.07 -20.38 -3.26
C ALA A 459 -14.77 -18.93 -2.89
N GLU A 460 -15.77 -18.20 -2.37
CA GLU A 460 -15.62 -16.82 -1.91
C GLU A 460 -14.61 -16.69 -0.76
N THR A 461 -14.66 -17.59 0.22
CA THR A 461 -13.66 -17.62 1.29
C THR A 461 -12.24 -17.86 0.76
N SER A 462 -12.09 -18.81 -0.17
CA SER A 462 -10.82 -19.10 -0.82
C SER A 462 -10.31 -17.92 -1.66
N ASP A 463 -11.21 -17.23 -2.35
CA ASP A 463 -10.89 -16.06 -3.19
C ASP A 463 -10.31 -14.92 -2.35
N VAL A 464 -10.96 -14.57 -1.24
CA VAL A 464 -10.45 -13.55 -0.30
C VAL A 464 -9.09 -13.96 0.27
N ALA A 465 -8.94 -15.21 0.71
CA ALA A 465 -7.67 -15.69 1.26
C ALA A 465 -6.55 -15.64 0.22
N ASN A 466 -6.80 -16.07 -1.01
CA ASN A 466 -5.81 -16.07 -2.07
C ASN A 466 -5.44 -14.66 -2.54
N ALA A 467 -6.37 -13.70 -2.56
CA ALA A 467 -6.03 -12.30 -2.85
C ALA A 467 -5.03 -11.73 -1.83
N VAL A 468 -5.20 -12.07 -0.55
CA VAL A 468 -4.27 -11.69 0.53
C VAL A 468 -2.92 -12.40 0.39
N LEU A 469 -2.92 -13.71 0.11
CA LEU A 469 -1.70 -14.51 -0.08
C LEU A 469 -0.92 -14.09 -1.34
N ASP A 470 -1.61 -13.67 -2.40
CA ASP A 470 -1.01 -13.06 -3.59
C ASP A 470 -0.31 -11.73 -3.27
N GLY A 471 -0.71 -11.09 -2.18
CA GLY A 471 -0.13 -9.87 -1.65
C GLY A 471 -0.92 -8.60 -1.96
N ALA A 472 -2.24 -8.68 -2.11
CA ALA A 472 -3.08 -7.49 -2.20
C ALA A 472 -2.98 -6.63 -0.94
N ASP A 473 -2.91 -5.31 -1.10
CA ASP A 473 -2.92 -4.37 0.03
C ASP A 473 -4.32 -4.15 0.59
N CYS A 474 -5.31 -4.15 -0.30
CA CYS A 474 -6.70 -4.01 0.06
C CYS A 474 -7.58 -5.05 -0.65
N ILE A 475 -8.65 -5.43 0.01
CA ILE A 475 -9.75 -6.22 -0.52
C ILE A 475 -11.04 -5.40 -0.47
N MET A 476 -11.92 -5.56 -1.46
CA MET A 476 -13.07 -4.68 -1.63
C MET A 476 -14.41 -5.41 -1.70
N LEU A 477 -15.41 -4.85 -1.02
CA LEU A 477 -16.83 -5.23 -1.11
C LEU A 477 -17.59 -4.21 -1.98
N SER A 478 -18.43 -4.73 -2.87
CA SER A 478 -19.23 -3.97 -3.83
C SER A 478 -20.71 -4.06 -3.47
N GLY A 479 -21.44 -5.00 -4.07
CA GLY A 479 -22.87 -5.19 -3.82
C GLY A 479 -23.17 -5.64 -2.39
N GLU A 480 -22.24 -6.40 -1.80
CA GLU A 480 -22.34 -7.01 -0.48
C GLU A 480 -22.62 -5.96 0.61
N THR A 481 -21.99 -4.80 0.53
CA THR A 481 -22.17 -3.70 1.50
C THR A 481 -23.07 -2.59 1.00
N ALA A 482 -23.17 -2.38 -0.31
CA ALA A 482 -23.97 -1.30 -0.87
C ALA A 482 -25.48 -1.59 -0.81
N LYS A 483 -25.87 -2.82 -1.18
CA LYS A 483 -27.27 -3.25 -1.33
C LYS A 483 -27.61 -4.58 -0.64
N GLY A 484 -26.61 -5.25 -0.06
CA GLY A 484 -26.79 -6.54 0.60
C GLY A 484 -27.56 -6.47 1.91
N ASN A 485 -28.15 -7.60 2.29
CA ASN A 485 -28.88 -7.77 3.55
C ASN A 485 -27.95 -7.90 4.76
N PHE A 486 -26.66 -8.23 4.54
CA PHE A 486 -25.68 -8.56 5.59
C PHE A 486 -24.38 -7.73 5.47
N PRO A 487 -24.45 -6.38 5.40
CA PRO A 487 -23.28 -5.54 5.11
C PRO A 487 -22.22 -5.61 6.22
N VAL A 488 -22.62 -5.71 7.49
CA VAL A 488 -21.69 -5.75 8.63
C VAL A 488 -21.03 -7.13 8.72
N GLU A 489 -21.78 -8.20 8.47
CA GLU A 489 -21.28 -9.58 8.46
C GLU A 489 -20.30 -9.80 7.32
N ALA A 490 -20.53 -9.22 6.14
CA ALA A 490 -19.60 -9.28 5.02
C ALA A 490 -18.24 -8.65 5.38
N VAL A 491 -18.24 -7.48 6.04
CA VAL A 491 -17.01 -6.84 6.54
C VAL A 491 -16.32 -7.72 7.60
N LYS A 492 -17.07 -8.26 8.56
CA LYS A 492 -16.52 -9.19 9.58
C LYS A 492 -15.90 -10.43 8.96
N MET A 493 -16.53 -10.97 7.92
CA MET A 493 -16.05 -12.15 7.21
C MET A 493 -14.74 -11.85 6.46
N GLN A 494 -14.67 -10.75 5.71
CA GLN A 494 -13.40 -10.33 5.10
C GLN A 494 -12.30 -10.09 6.14
N HIS A 495 -12.63 -9.46 7.26
CA HIS A 495 -11.67 -9.23 8.35
C HIS A 495 -11.13 -10.55 8.91
N ALA A 496 -11.99 -11.52 9.19
CA ALA A 496 -11.59 -12.82 9.72
C ALA A 496 -10.71 -13.60 8.73
N ILE A 497 -11.12 -13.67 7.47
CA ILE A 497 -10.35 -14.40 6.43
C ILE A 497 -9.00 -13.75 6.20
N ALA A 498 -8.94 -12.42 6.13
CA ALA A 498 -7.68 -11.70 5.94
C ALA A 498 -6.69 -11.98 7.08
N ARG A 499 -7.13 -11.99 8.34
CA ARG A 499 -6.25 -12.32 9.49
C ARG A 499 -5.64 -13.71 9.40
N GLU A 500 -6.44 -14.71 9.02
CA GLU A 500 -5.96 -16.08 8.85
C GLU A 500 -4.96 -16.17 7.68
N ALA A 501 -5.31 -15.58 6.54
CA ALA A 501 -4.46 -15.57 5.36
C ALA A 501 -3.13 -14.83 5.61
N GLU A 502 -3.14 -13.72 6.34
CA GLU A 502 -1.94 -12.98 6.72
C GLU A 502 -0.99 -13.80 7.60
N ALA A 503 -1.52 -14.60 8.54
CA ALA A 503 -0.71 -15.49 9.35
C ALA A 503 -0.07 -16.61 8.50
N ALA A 504 -0.79 -17.06 7.47
CA ALA A 504 -0.33 -18.09 6.53
C ALA A 504 0.65 -17.59 5.45
N VAL A 505 0.99 -16.29 5.39
CA VAL A 505 1.98 -15.79 4.43
C VAL A 505 3.37 -16.32 4.74
N TYR A 506 4.06 -16.87 3.74
CA TYR A 506 5.45 -17.30 3.85
C TYR A 506 6.44 -16.12 3.73
N HIS A 507 6.49 -15.31 4.79
CA HIS A 507 7.26 -14.06 4.84
C HIS A 507 8.75 -14.22 4.55
N ARG A 508 9.35 -15.38 4.91
CA ARG A 508 10.77 -15.65 4.68
C ARG A 508 11.15 -15.58 3.20
N GLN A 509 10.33 -16.18 2.33
CA GLN A 509 10.53 -16.12 0.89
C GLN A 509 10.15 -14.75 0.34
N LEU A 510 8.97 -14.24 0.71
CA LEU A 510 8.45 -12.98 0.18
C LEU A 510 9.39 -11.80 0.45
N PHE A 511 9.88 -11.65 1.68
CA PHE A 511 10.81 -10.56 2.03
C PHE A 511 12.13 -10.66 1.25
N GLU A 512 12.67 -11.86 1.10
CA GLU A 512 13.92 -12.08 0.36
C GLU A 512 13.76 -11.79 -1.14
N GLU A 513 12.64 -12.19 -1.75
CA GLU A 513 12.33 -11.87 -3.15
C GLU A 513 12.19 -10.37 -3.37
N LEU A 514 11.44 -9.67 -2.50
CA LEU A 514 11.29 -8.21 -2.57
C LEU A 514 12.64 -7.49 -2.42
N ARG A 515 13.46 -7.92 -1.45
CA ARG A 515 14.78 -7.34 -1.21
C ARG A 515 15.74 -7.54 -2.39
N ARG A 516 15.70 -8.70 -3.06
CA ARG A 516 16.52 -8.99 -4.24
C ARG A 516 16.07 -8.23 -5.48
N ALA A 517 14.76 -8.06 -5.65
CA ALA A 517 14.20 -7.37 -6.81
C ALA A 517 14.25 -5.84 -6.67
N ALA A 518 14.31 -5.31 -5.45
CA ALA A 518 14.49 -3.89 -5.22
C ALA A 518 15.87 -3.43 -5.76
N PRO A 519 15.92 -2.38 -6.60
CA PRO A 519 17.17 -1.83 -7.08
C PRO A 519 17.98 -1.25 -5.91
N LEU A 520 19.31 -1.20 -6.06
CA LEU A 520 20.14 -0.50 -5.09
C LEU A 520 19.74 0.97 -5.05
N SER A 521 19.31 1.42 -3.88
CA SER A 521 18.82 2.78 -3.67
C SER A 521 19.87 3.63 -2.95
N ARG A 522 19.98 4.89 -3.37
CA ARG A 522 20.71 5.94 -2.63
C ARG A 522 19.79 6.73 -1.72
N ASP A 523 18.47 6.46 -1.73
CA ASP A 523 17.54 7.09 -0.81
C ASP A 523 17.72 6.51 0.59
N PRO A 524 18.23 7.29 1.56
CA PRO A 524 18.41 6.82 2.92
C PRO A 524 17.10 6.32 3.54
N THR A 525 15.96 6.90 3.16
CA THR A 525 14.64 6.54 3.67
C THR A 525 14.31 5.08 3.35
N GLU A 526 14.58 4.67 2.12
CA GLU A 526 14.32 3.32 1.63
C GLU A 526 15.29 2.30 2.25
N VAL A 527 16.58 2.64 2.32
CA VAL A 527 17.60 1.79 2.98
C VAL A 527 17.24 1.54 4.45
N THR A 528 16.77 2.57 5.14
CA THR A 528 16.32 2.49 6.53
C THR A 528 15.09 1.59 6.66
N ALA A 529 14.11 1.73 5.75
CA ALA A 529 12.91 0.91 5.77
C ALA A 529 13.24 -0.60 5.63
N ILE A 530 14.15 -0.96 4.71
CA ILE A 530 14.63 -2.34 4.58
C ILE A 530 15.28 -2.82 5.87
N GLY A 531 16.20 -2.03 6.43
CA GLY A 531 16.91 -2.38 7.66
C GLY A 531 15.95 -2.56 8.84
N ALA A 532 14.93 -1.71 8.95
CA ALA A 532 13.92 -1.78 9.98
C ALA A 532 13.06 -3.05 9.88
N VAL A 533 12.66 -3.43 8.68
CA VAL A 533 11.88 -4.66 8.44
C VAL A 533 12.72 -5.91 8.67
N GLU A 534 13.98 -5.93 8.21
CA GLU A 534 14.91 -7.03 8.49
C GLU A 534 15.10 -7.21 10.01
N ALA A 535 15.35 -6.11 10.73
CA ALA A 535 15.47 -6.16 12.17
C ALA A 535 14.19 -6.70 12.82
N ALA A 536 13.01 -6.23 12.37
CA ALA A 536 11.71 -6.65 12.90
C ALA A 536 11.51 -8.16 12.78
N PHE A 537 11.95 -8.77 11.68
CA PHE A 537 11.98 -10.22 11.54
C PHE A 537 12.97 -10.88 12.49
N LYS A 538 14.18 -10.33 12.67
CA LYS A 538 15.21 -10.94 13.54
C LYS A 538 14.84 -11.00 15.00
N CYS A 539 14.15 -9.98 15.52
CA CYS A 539 13.74 -9.94 16.92
C CYS A 539 12.27 -10.29 17.15
N CYS A 540 11.54 -10.69 16.10
CA CYS A 540 10.09 -10.92 16.13
C CYS A 540 9.33 -9.74 16.76
N ALA A 541 9.59 -8.51 16.27
CA ALA A 541 8.98 -7.30 16.81
C ALA A 541 7.45 -7.37 16.75
N ALA A 542 6.78 -6.85 17.78
CA ALA A 542 5.32 -6.77 17.81
C ALA A 542 4.80 -5.69 16.86
N ALA A 543 5.51 -4.56 16.77
CA ALA A 543 5.16 -3.43 15.92
C ALA A 543 6.41 -2.63 15.51
N ILE A 544 6.27 -1.89 14.43
CA ILE A 544 7.20 -0.84 13.96
C ILE A 544 6.46 0.49 14.11
N ILE A 545 6.99 1.42 14.90
CA ILE A 545 6.40 2.76 15.02
C ILE A 545 7.12 3.70 14.06
N VAL A 546 6.35 4.43 13.25
CA VAL A 546 6.88 5.40 12.29
C VAL A 546 6.16 6.73 12.44
N LEU A 547 6.93 7.80 12.64
CA LEU A 547 6.41 9.16 12.57
C LEU A 547 6.44 9.60 11.11
N THR A 548 5.31 10.07 10.57
CA THR A 548 5.24 10.43 9.15
C THR A 548 4.32 11.62 8.90
N THR A 549 4.73 12.52 8.00
CA THR A 549 3.92 13.69 7.61
C THR A 549 3.11 13.40 6.35
N SER A 550 3.76 12.84 5.31
CA SER A 550 3.15 12.55 4.01
C SER A 550 2.65 11.11 3.84
N GLY A 551 3.03 10.21 4.76
CA GLY A 551 2.76 8.77 4.65
C GLY A 551 3.88 7.96 3.96
N ARG A 552 4.80 8.61 3.22
CA ARG A 552 5.82 7.91 2.40
C ARG A 552 6.68 6.92 3.19
N SER A 553 7.19 7.29 4.37
CA SER A 553 8.03 6.39 5.18
C SER A 553 7.27 5.12 5.60
N ALA A 554 5.97 5.24 5.91
CA ALA A 554 5.13 4.10 6.24
C ALA A 554 4.83 3.21 5.02
N GLN A 555 4.63 3.82 3.85
CA GLN A 555 4.50 3.08 2.58
C GLN A 555 5.77 2.29 2.25
N LEU A 556 6.96 2.87 2.44
CA LEU A 556 8.24 2.17 2.22
C LEU A 556 8.41 0.98 3.17
N LEU A 557 7.99 1.09 4.44
CA LEU A 557 7.95 -0.06 5.35
C LEU A 557 6.96 -1.13 4.86
N SER A 558 5.75 -0.72 4.46
CA SER A 558 4.70 -1.61 3.94
C SER A 558 5.14 -2.39 2.69
N ARG A 559 5.92 -1.76 1.80
CA ARG A 559 6.48 -2.39 0.59
C ARG A 559 7.24 -3.66 0.90
N TYR A 560 8.00 -3.71 1.99
CA TYR A 560 8.80 -4.88 2.38
C TYR A 560 8.00 -5.90 3.20
N ARG A 561 6.68 -5.73 3.31
CA ARG A 561 5.73 -6.72 3.87
C ARG A 561 6.16 -7.26 5.24
N PRO A 562 6.42 -6.40 6.25
CA PRO A 562 6.67 -6.88 7.61
C PRO A 562 5.47 -7.65 8.13
N ARG A 563 5.75 -8.68 8.93
CA ARG A 563 4.73 -9.37 9.72
C ARG A 563 4.23 -8.52 10.88
N ALA A 564 5.11 -7.69 11.44
CA ALA A 564 4.80 -6.74 12.50
C ALA A 564 3.88 -5.63 11.98
N ALA A 565 2.96 -5.16 12.83
CA ALA A 565 2.11 -4.03 12.51
C ALA A 565 2.95 -2.74 12.40
N VAL A 566 2.68 -1.89 11.40
CA VAL A 566 3.34 -0.59 11.23
C VAL A 566 2.41 0.51 11.77
N ILE A 567 2.71 1.06 12.94
CA ILE A 567 1.91 2.14 13.54
C ILE A 567 2.42 3.48 12.98
N ALA A 568 1.62 4.10 12.12
CA ALA A 568 1.96 5.35 11.47
C ALA A 568 1.34 6.54 12.22
N VAL A 569 2.16 7.24 13.00
CA VAL A 569 1.73 8.42 13.76
C VAL A 569 1.89 9.66 12.88
N THR A 570 0.79 10.38 12.67
CA THR A 570 0.78 11.58 11.83
C THR A 570 -0.15 12.65 12.38
N ARG A 571 0.15 13.93 12.08
CA ARG A 571 -0.77 15.06 12.30
C ARG A 571 -1.65 15.34 11.08
N SER A 572 -1.31 14.79 9.91
CA SER A 572 -2.08 14.98 8.68
C SER A 572 -3.26 14.02 8.64
N ALA A 573 -4.47 14.56 8.81
CA ALA A 573 -5.69 13.76 8.75
C ALA A 573 -5.89 13.08 7.38
N GLN A 574 -5.48 13.75 6.29
CA GLN A 574 -5.53 13.16 4.96
C GLN A 574 -4.52 12.02 4.80
N ALA A 575 -3.27 12.18 5.26
CA ALA A 575 -2.29 11.11 5.20
C ALA A 575 -2.73 9.90 6.05
N ALA A 576 -3.32 10.13 7.23
CA ALA A 576 -3.87 9.09 8.08
C ALA A 576 -4.98 8.29 7.37
N ARG A 577 -5.81 8.94 6.56
CA ARG A 577 -6.87 8.28 5.79
C ARG A 577 -6.35 7.55 4.55
N GLN A 578 -5.40 8.15 3.83
CA GLN A 578 -4.85 7.59 2.59
C GLN A 578 -3.95 6.37 2.83
N ILE A 579 -3.22 6.33 3.96
CA ILE A 579 -2.25 5.26 4.20
C ILE A 579 -2.90 3.90 4.44
N HIS A 580 -4.23 3.85 4.66
CA HIS A 580 -5.01 2.61 4.61
C HIS A 580 -4.87 1.86 3.29
N LEU A 581 -4.47 2.52 2.20
CA LEU A 581 -4.13 1.83 0.95
C LEU A 581 -2.91 0.90 1.08
N CYS A 582 -2.07 1.06 2.10
CA CYS A 582 -0.83 0.31 2.27
C CYS A 582 -1.01 -0.81 3.31
N ARG A 583 -0.71 -2.05 2.94
CA ARG A 583 -0.85 -3.21 3.84
C ARG A 583 -0.03 -3.06 5.11
N GLY A 584 -0.62 -3.41 6.24
CA GLY A 584 0.06 -3.51 7.53
C GLY A 584 0.27 -2.17 8.22
N VAL A 585 -0.19 -1.06 7.61
CA VAL A 585 -0.09 0.26 8.22
C VAL A 585 -1.35 0.60 8.99
N PHE A 586 -1.18 0.91 10.27
CA PHE A 586 -2.23 1.34 11.19
C PHE A 586 -2.04 2.83 11.48
N PRO A 587 -2.83 3.71 10.84
CA PRO A 587 -2.70 5.14 11.03
C PRO A 587 -3.24 5.55 12.39
N VAL A 588 -2.49 6.41 13.08
CA VAL A 588 -2.91 7.06 14.31
C VAL A 588 -2.78 8.57 14.14
N LEU A 589 -3.90 9.27 14.28
CA LEU A 589 -3.96 10.73 14.13
C LEU A 589 -3.62 11.41 15.46
N TYR A 590 -2.44 12.02 15.52
CA TYR A 590 -2.01 12.83 16.65
C TYR A 590 -2.54 14.26 16.49
N ARG A 591 -3.42 14.70 17.38
CA ARG A 591 -4.11 16.00 17.30
C ARG A 591 -3.46 17.10 18.15
N GLU A 592 -2.49 16.75 19.00
CA GLU A 592 -1.82 17.74 19.84
C GLU A 592 -0.93 18.67 19.00
N VAL A 593 -0.84 19.93 19.47
CA VAL A 593 -0.01 20.95 18.83
C VAL A 593 1.47 20.58 18.89
N PRO A 594 2.30 21.03 17.94
CA PRO A 594 3.74 20.84 18.00
C PRO A 594 4.35 21.45 19.27
N GLU A 595 5.16 20.68 19.99
CA GLU A 595 5.96 21.21 21.10
C GLU A 595 7.10 22.09 20.56
N ALA A 596 7.53 23.06 21.37
CA ALA A 596 8.62 23.97 20.99
C ALA A 596 9.97 23.25 20.89
N ILE A 597 10.19 22.26 21.76
CA ILE A 597 11.36 21.39 21.72
C ILE A 597 11.02 20.20 20.84
N TRP A 598 11.74 20.08 19.71
CA TRP A 598 11.48 19.05 18.72
C TRP A 598 11.65 17.62 19.28
N ALA A 599 12.64 17.39 20.16
CA ALA A 599 12.85 16.08 20.79
C ALA A 599 11.64 15.68 21.65
N ASP A 600 11.15 16.59 22.49
CA ASP A 600 9.95 16.35 23.31
C ASP A 600 8.71 16.06 22.44
N ASP A 601 8.57 16.75 21.29
CA ASP A 601 7.49 16.52 20.33
C ASP A 601 7.54 15.13 19.68
N VAL A 602 8.75 14.65 19.37
CA VAL A 602 8.98 13.27 18.90
C VAL A 602 8.62 12.30 20.02
N ASP A 603 9.04 12.62 21.25
CA ASP A 603 8.87 11.73 22.38
C ASP A 603 7.40 11.44 22.69
N ARG A 604 6.60 12.50 22.72
CA ARG A 604 5.15 12.37 22.93
C ARG A 604 4.47 11.61 21.82
N ARG A 605 4.87 11.80 20.56
CA ARG A 605 4.25 11.09 19.42
C ARG A 605 4.55 9.60 19.42
N VAL A 606 5.77 9.19 19.77
CA VAL A 606 6.09 7.77 19.89
C VAL A 606 5.35 7.17 21.07
N GLN A 607 5.31 7.85 22.22
CA GLN A 607 4.57 7.39 23.39
C GLN A 607 3.08 7.21 23.07
N PHE A 608 2.48 8.17 22.36
CA PHE A 608 1.11 8.06 21.85
C PHE A 608 0.92 6.88 20.89
N GLY A 609 1.91 6.59 20.03
CA GLY A 609 1.92 5.40 19.18
C GLY A 609 1.96 4.09 19.97
N ILE A 610 2.77 4.03 21.03
CA ILE A 610 2.85 2.87 21.95
C ILE A 610 1.51 2.66 22.65
N GLU A 611 0.92 3.72 23.21
CA GLU A 611 -0.38 3.68 23.89
C GLU A 611 -1.50 3.22 22.95
N SER A 612 -1.51 3.75 21.73
CA SER A 612 -2.50 3.37 20.70
C SER A 612 -2.37 1.90 20.31
N GLY A 613 -1.15 1.36 20.25
CA GLY A 613 -0.91 -0.08 20.05
C GLY A 613 -1.33 -0.94 21.25
N ALA A 614 -1.20 -0.42 22.47
CA ALA A 614 -1.56 -1.13 23.70
C ALA A 614 -3.07 -1.15 23.98
N ASP A 615 -3.81 -0.13 23.55
CA ASP A 615 -5.24 0.00 23.86
C ASP A 615 -6.16 -0.29 22.67
N CYS A 616 -5.65 -0.49 21.46
CA CYS A 616 -6.52 -0.81 20.33
C CYS A 616 -7.19 -2.18 20.57
N PRO A 617 -8.53 -2.24 20.74
CA PRO A 617 -9.20 -3.50 21.01
C PRO A 617 -9.38 -4.28 19.70
N PRO A 618 -9.30 -5.62 19.72
CA PRO A 618 -9.72 -6.42 18.59
C PRO A 618 -11.25 -6.29 18.45
N PRO A 619 -11.83 -6.43 17.25
CA PRO A 619 -13.29 -6.44 17.06
C PRO A 619 -14.00 -7.66 17.70
N SER A 620 -13.27 -8.53 18.41
CA SER A 620 -13.80 -9.70 19.11
C SER A 620 -13.92 -9.45 20.64
N PRO A 621 -14.87 -10.08 21.34
CA PRO A 621 -15.08 -9.89 22.78
C PRO A 621 -13.96 -10.45 23.68
N ARG A 622 -12.90 -11.06 23.12
CA ARG A 622 -11.71 -11.46 23.89
C ARG A 622 -10.75 -10.26 23.94
N LYS A 623 -10.58 -9.67 25.13
CA LYS A 623 -9.62 -8.60 25.42
C LYS A 623 -8.19 -9.03 25.06
N ALA A 624 -7.74 -8.74 23.85
CA ALA A 624 -6.36 -8.93 23.42
C ALA A 624 -5.90 -7.68 22.66
N SER A 625 -5.20 -6.79 23.37
CA SER A 625 -4.50 -5.64 22.80
C SER A 625 -3.42 -6.06 21.79
N TRP A 626 -3.02 -5.17 20.90
CA TRP A 626 -2.00 -5.44 19.87
C TRP A 626 -0.61 -5.61 20.49
N LEU A 627 -0.37 -4.92 21.62
CA LEU A 627 0.77 -5.12 22.49
C LEU A 627 0.34 -5.86 23.77
N PRO A 628 1.14 -6.79 24.33
CA PRO A 628 0.77 -7.51 25.55
C PRO A 628 0.46 -6.57 26.73
N GLN A 629 -0.71 -6.71 27.36
CA GLN A 629 -1.06 -5.94 28.58
C GLN A 629 -0.30 -6.43 29.83
N ARG A 630 0.18 -5.49 30.66
CA ARG A 630 0.77 -5.79 31.98
C ARG A 630 -0.27 -6.45 32.89
N ARG A 631 -0.03 -7.69 33.35
CA ARG A 631 -0.69 -8.24 34.55
C ARG A 631 0.13 -7.90 35.79
N GLY A 632 -0.54 -7.42 36.83
CA GLY A 632 0.05 -6.63 37.91
C GLY A 632 0.82 -7.35 39.03
N SER A 633 1.33 -6.45 39.89
CA SER A 633 2.05 -6.53 41.19
C SER A 633 3.51 -7.00 41.22
N GLY A 634 4.39 -6.05 41.56
CA GLY A 634 5.74 -6.27 42.10
C GLY A 634 6.85 -5.73 41.19
N ASP A 635 7.56 -4.71 41.69
CA ASP A 635 8.84 -4.16 41.23
C ASP A 635 9.42 -4.70 39.91
N CYS A 636 9.42 -3.88 38.85
CA CYS A 636 10.34 -4.02 37.71
C CYS A 636 10.50 -2.66 37.04
N GLY A 637 11.76 -2.22 36.94
CA GLY A 637 12.19 -0.90 36.51
C GLY A 637 11.81 -0.51 35.08
N ASP A 638 12.00 0.78 34.86
CA ASP A 638 11.72 1.53 33.64
C ASP A 638 12.17 0.77 32.38
N GLY A 639 11.21 0.47 31.52
CA GLY A 639 11.49 -0.07 30.20
C GLY A 639 12.16 1.01 29.37
N LEU A 640 13.45 0.84 29.09
CA LEU A 640 14.19 1.67 28.14
C LEU A 640 13.53 1.59 26.76
N ALA A 641 12.85 2.67 26.37
CA ALA A 641 12.56 2.98 24.98
C ALA A 641 13.81 3.63 24.35
N ALA A 642 14.13 3.27 23.11
CA ALA A 642 15.24 3.86 22.35
C ALA A 642 14.71 4.49 21.04
N TRP A 643 15.25 5.68 20.73
CA TRP A 643 14.82 6.69 19.76
C TRP A 643 15.64 6.63 18.44
N LEU A 644 15.06 6.77 17.23
CA LEU A 644 15.64 6.80 15.88
C LEU A 644 14.61 7.20 14.73
N TRP A 645 14.72 8.35 14.05
CA TRP A 645 13.67 9.02 13.19
C TRP A 645 13.79 8.91 11.64
N LEU A 646 12.66 8.77 10.91
CA LEU A 646 12.58 8.88 9.43
C LEU A 646 11.80 10.13 8.99
N HIS A 647 12.49 11.14 8.43
CA HIS A 647 11.84 12.34 7.90
C HIS A 647 12.38 12.75 6.53
N GLN A 648 11.48 13.21 5.67
CA GLN A 648 11.79 13.73 4.34
C GLN A 648 11.47 15.22 4.30
N HIS A 649 12.46 16.06 4.00
CA HIS A 649 12.23 17.46 3.66
C HIS A 649 11.92 17.58 2.15
N HIS A 650 10.78 18.18 1.80
CA HIS A 650 10.61 18.83 0.51
C HIS A 650 11.09 20.28 0.66
N ALA A 651 12.20 20.62 0.01
CA ALA A 651 12.61 22.01 -0.17
C ALA A 651 11.85 22.57 -1.38
N GLY A 652 10.80 23.36 -1.14
CA GLY A 652 10.30 24.33 -2.11
C GLY A 652 11.17 25.58 -2.00
N ALA A 653 12.17 25.70 -2.87
CA ALA A 653 12.86 26.96 -3.08
C ALA A 653 12.07 27.76 -4.10
N GLU A 654 11.34 28.80 -3.67
CA GLU A 654 11.21 30.05 -4.41
C GLU A 654 10.46 31.11 -3.58
N HIS A 655 10.98 32.34 -3.66
CA HIS A 655 10.49 33.59 -3.08
C HIS A 655 10.57 33.80 -1.56
N LEU A 656 11.72 34.30 -1.10
CA LEU A 656 11.82 35.36 -0.09
C LEU A 656 13.13 36.15 -0.27
N LEU A 657 13.23 36.87 -1.38
CA LEU A 657 14.04 38.09 -1.43
C LEU A 657 13.08 39.25 -1.19
N SER A 658 13.17 39.88 -0.02
CA SER A 658 13.18 41.34 0.14
C SER A 658 12.80 41.72 1.57
N THR A 659 13.84 42.12 2.32
CA THR A 659 13.85 43.25 3.27
C THR A 659 12.87 43.27 4.44
N ARG A 660 13.42 43.38 5.66
CA ARG A 660 13.13 44.51 6.56
C ARG A 660 13.99 44.50 7.83
N HIS A 661 14.53 45.66 8.14
CA HIS A 661 14.65 46.23 9.48
C HIS A 661 14.83 47.76 9.33
N PRO A 662 14.53 48.59 10.35
CA PRO A 662 13.18 49.00 10.76
C PRO A 662 13.04 50.54 10.83
N GLN A 663 11.82 51.10 10.94
CA GLN A 663 11.53 52.34 11.71
C GLN A 663 10.03 52.73 11.70
N VAL A 664 9.46 52.76 12.91
CA VAL A 664 8.67 53.81 13.61
C VAL A 664 7.71 54.74 12.81
N PRO A 665 6.51 55.10 13.36
CA PRO A 665 5.31 55.54 12.62
C PRO A 665 5.12 57.08 12.59
N PRO A 666 4.07 57.63 11.93
CA PRO A 666 2.79 57.86 12.62
C PRO A 666 1.52 57.72 11.74
N SER A 667 0.39 57.89 12.42
CA SER A 667 -1.02 57.80 12.02
C SER A 667 -1.56 59.07 11.31
N PRO A 668 -2.89 59.33 11.23
CA PRO A 668 -3.81 58.88 10.17
C PRO A 668 -4.54 60.07 9.50
N LEU A 669 -5.22 59.88 8.36
CA LEU A 669 -6.35 60.69 7.87
C LEU A 669 -6.85 60.03 6.58
N GLY A 670 -8.11 59.61 6.50
CA GLY A 670 -9.18 60.41 5.92
C GLY A 670 -9.16 60.19 4.39
N SER A 671 -10.03 59.43 3.77
CA SER A 671 -11.49 59.51 3.72
C SER A 671 -11.86 59.45 2.23
N LEU A 672 -12.90 58.67 1.93
CA LEU A 672 -13.94 59.00 0.96
C LEU A 672 -13.67 58.87 -0.55
N LEU A 673 -14.58 58.09 -1.14
CA LEU A 673 -15.24 58.25 -2.44
C LEU A 673 -14.67 57.48 -3.65
N SER A 674 -15.41 56.41 -3.94
CA SER A 674 -15.76 55.89 -5.28
C SER A 674 -16.47 56.96 -6.14
N PRO A 675 -17.02 56.69 -7.36
CA PRO A 675 -16.99 55.49 -8.21
C PRO A 675 -16.72 55.78 -9.73
N LEU A 676 -16.42 54.71 -10.52
CA LEU A 676 -16.89 54.34 -11.90
C LEU A 676 -17.02 55.42 -13.04
N PRO A 677 -17.35 55.08 -14.31
CA PRO A 677 -17.21 53.84 -15.13
C PRO A 677 -16.72 54.06 -16.60
N ARG A 678 -16.58 52.94 -17.37
CA ARG A 678 -16.88 52.75 -18.83
C ARG A 678 -16.11 53.63 -19.85
N SER A 679 -15.61 53.17 -21.00
CA SER A 679 -16.00 52.09 -21.94
C SER A 679 -15.10 52.08 -23.19
N LEU A 680 -15.09 50.94 -23.90
CA LEU A 680 -15.04 50.78 -25.37
C LEU A 680 -13.78 51.23 -26.15
N PHE A 681 -13.13 50.29 -26.87
CA PHE A 681 -13.31 50.15 -28.33
C PHE A 681 -12.64 48.89 -28.90
N GLU A 682 -13.28 48.35 -29.94
CA GLU A 682 -13.00 47.15 -30.74
C GLU A 682 -11.83 47.27 -31.73
N ALA A 683 -11.58 46.15 -32.43
CA ALA A 683 -11.11 45.99 -33.82
C ALA A 683 -9.63 45.53 -33.97
N THR A 684 -9.30 44.25 -34.22
CA THR A 684 -9.49 43.34 -35.39
C THR A 684 -8.24 43.20 -36.28
N SER A 685 -8.14 42.01 -36.91
CA SER A 685 -7.18 41.47 -37.91
C SER A 685 -5.92 40.82 -37.31
N ALA A 686 -5.68 39.49 -37.36
CA ALA A 686 -5.79 38.45 -38.38
C ALA A 686 -4.74 38.55 -39.50
N MET A 687 -3.73 37.67 -39.47
CA MET A 687 -3.11 37.00 -40.64
C MET A 687 -1.96 36.05 -40.22
N GLU A 688 -2.15 34.74 -40.42
CA GLU A 688 -1.10 33.77 -40.81
C GLU A 688 -0.97 33.78 -42.36
N PRO A 689 -0.08 33.02 -43.08
CA PRO A 689 0.85 31.94 -42.67
C PRO A 689 2.25 31.96 -43.37
N HIS A 690 3.09 30.96 -43.02
CA HIS A 690 4.06 30.19 -43.84
C HIS A 690 5.54 30.10 -43.40
N SER A 691 5.90 28.85 -43.08
CA SER A 691 7.11 28.12 -43.51
C SER A 691 8.49 28.49 -42.94
N ARG A 692 9.13 27.53 -42.26
CA ARG A 692 10.33 26.76 -42.70
C ARG A 692 11.07 26.14 -41.51
N VAL A 693 11.30 24.83 -41.62
CA VAL A 693 12.26 24.04 -40.83
C VAL A 693 13.68 24.43 -41.24
N PRO A 694 14.65 24.42 -40.31
CA PRO A 694 15.79 23.53 -40.54
C PRO A 694 16.23 22.73 -39.31
N LEU A 695 16.67 21.51 -39.63
CA LEU A 695 17.49 20.59 -38.86
C LEU A 695 18.62 21.25 -38.04
N LEU A 696 18.87 20.72 -36.84
CA LEU A 696 20.21 20.64 -36.26
C LEU A 696 20.36 19.35 -35.43
N LEU A 697 21.27 18.51 -35.92
CA LEU A 697 21.83 17.30 -35.29
C LEU A 697 23.06 17.68 -34.46
N SER A 698 23.15 17.21 -33.21
CA SER A 698 24.38 16.82 -32.49
C SER A 698 23.99 16.30 -31.09
N ALA A 699 23.79 15.00 -30.90
CA ALA A 699 24.77 13.99 -30.49
C ALA A 699 25.06 13.94 -28.96
N PRO A 700 25.32 12.74 -28.40
CA PRO A 700 24.96 12.37 -27.03
C PRO A 700 26.13 12.39 -26.05
N CYS A 701 25.85 12.40 -24.74
CA CYS A 701 26.81 12.02 -23.71
C CYS A 701 26.13 11.12 -22.67
N SER A 702 26.49 9.84 -22.75
CA SER A 702 26.55 8.85 -21.65
C SER A 702 28.04 8.70 -21.27
N PRO A 703 28.42 8.10 -20.13
CA PRO A 703 27.64 7.27 -19.19
C PRO A 703 27.40 7.86 -17.80
#